data_AF-A0A3E0NUM3-F1
#
_entry.id   AF-A0A3E0NUM3-F1
#
_cell.length_a   1.000
_cell.length_b   1.000
_cell.length_c   1.000
_cell.angle_alpha   90.00
_cell.angle_beta   90.00
_cell.angle_gamma   90.00
#
_symmetry.space_group_name_H-M   'P 1'
#
loop_
_entity.id
_entity.type
_entity.pdbx_description
1 polymer ?
#
loop_
_entity_poly.entity_id
_entity_poly.type
_entity_poly.pdbx_seq_one_letter_code
_entity_poly.pdbx_strand_id
1 'polypeptide(L)'
;MVSWLAGLACMLLATVLEAAPQVYVHHTDGTCGGLSPCYPNIDQGVQNVDNGGEVIVLSNGADAVLQNRGKTGLTIRGDVPTRTITGGVNITGGTTTGWEFRDLIFTAGMLVKNIATSLTIENLTTTGMQIGSFTQDTNAAIVVRNVTMGGNPQALISIISDPGVDIGGSITIEDCNDLRAINIISLVAVGDPADITANVTIARNDVSHGPRIIVNSNGPVGTGEISGTIRFEENTMSPSNGKFGVSHNGNASGPITGHVIVRDNDAAWLAVVSTNSLGGSIGQVTVERNILHAVEISSRDAPLFGPILVDDNEIVDRGLVEPVRIQVDGEPILGNVTITDTTGSAAFIAVQNFDTNGSGTWQVVDNDALRLAVDSTGGSIAGPITVSGNVLPPANAPNSSLTVRTLAGGDLGPGLISDNVLDTIQFGVDGSLAANFRTTANVVRENASFIASGAVGPGLHMVDGNDIDGPTYFDGMTTDASFNRFGGFVTRVAGAFVDATNNWWGCNEGPGEPGCESSTPSLPSDPWLVLRNQMLCTSVSSGTIAFDLLEASNGTQPAGNNTPGLVDVSTTIGTVMPASVALVGGAGQSQVDWPDATMPTVSTQLDSEVVEWSGECQELIFSDGFESGDTTLWSTSQGR
;
A
#
# COMPACT_ATOMS: atom_id res chain seq x y z
N MET A 1 40.64 24.29 -46.78
CA MET A 1 39.74 23.68 -45.77
C MET A 1 40.52 22.82 -44.77
N VAL A 2 41.70 23.27 -44.32
CA VAL A 2 42.49 22.63 -43.25
C VAL A 2 43.28 23.76 -42.58
N SER A 3 42.68 24.44 -41.58
CA SER A 3 43.40 25.43 -40.73
C SER A 3 42.57 26.04 -39.58
N TRP A 4 41.33 25.62 -39.33
CA TRP A 4 40.46 26.23 -38.31
C TRP A 4 40.01 25.30 -37.17
N LEU A 5 40.70 24.17 -36.96
CA LEU A 5 40.34 23.19 -35.92
C LEU A 5 41.44 22.91 -34.86
N ALA A 6 42.60 23.56 -34.95
CA ALA A 6 43.70 23.38 -33.97
C ALA A 6 43.76 24.49 -32.88
N GLY A 7 42.91 25.52 -32.98
CA GLY A 7 42.93 26.67 -32.05
C GLY A 7 41.99 26.57 -30.85
N LEU A 8 41.08 25.59 -30.83
CA LEU A 8 40.05 25.46 -29.77
C LEU A 8 40.32 24.33 -28.77
N ALA A 9 41.32 23.47 -29.02
CA ALA A 9 41.65 22.32 -28.17
C ALA A 9 42.70 22.63 -27.08
N CYS A 10 43.22 23.87 -27.00
CA CYS A 10 44.32 24.22 -26.09
C CYS A 10 44.03 25.44 -25.19
N MET A 11 42.77 25.86 -25.06
CA MET A 11 42.27 26.52 -23.85
C MET A 11 41.63 25.47 -22.95
N LEU A 12 42.41 24.44 -22.61
CA LEU A 12 42.19 23.76 -21.35
C LEU A 12 42.55 24.81 -20.29
N LEU A 13 41.55 25.52 -19.77
CA LEU A 13 41.68 26.26 -18.52
C LEU A 13 42.18 25.23 -17.49
N ALA A 14 43.49 25.14 -17.31
CA ALA A 14 44.06 24.66 -16.07
C ALA A 14 43.71 25.75 -15.04
N THR A 15 42.47 25.73 -14.55
CA THR A 15 42.22 26.22 -13.21
C THR A 15 43.06 25.34 -12.32
N VAL A 16 44.28 25.80 -12.03
CA VAL A 16 45.07 25.29 -10.91
C VAL A 16 44.16 25.51 -9.72
N LEU A 17 43.46 24.46 -9.26
CA LEU A 17 42.80 24.50 -7.96
C LEU A 17 43.94 24.71 -6.96
N GLU A 18 44.12 25.95 -6.51
CA GLU A 18 44.92 26.19 -5.32
C GLU A 18 44.33 25.32 -4.22
N ALA A 19 45.15 24.44 -3.66
CA ALA A 19 44.74 23.61 -2.54
C ALA A 19 44.21 24.53 -1.44
N ALA A 20 43.06 24.16 -0.87
CA ALA A 20 42.47 24.92 0.21
C ALA A 20 43.51 25.18 1.32
N PRO A 21 43.55 26.39 1.91
CA PRO A 21 44.52 26.70 2.96
C PRO A 21 44.32 25.74 4.14
N GLN A 22 45.36 24.98 4.47
CA GLN A 22 45.34 23.97 5.54
C GLN A 22 46.01 24.49 6.81
N VAL A 23 45.41 24.18 7.96
CA VAL A 23 46.02 24.32 9.28
C VAL A 23 45.92 23.00 10.04
N TYR A 24 46.88 22.75 10.92
CA TYR A 24 47.00 21.50 11.64
C TYR A 24 46.76 21.72 13.14
N VAL A 25 46.14 20.75 13.81
CA VAL A 25 45.89 20.77 15.25
C VAL A 25 46.53 19.57 15.91
N HIS A 26 47.35 19.81 16.94
CA HIS A 26 47.97 18.75 17.74
C HIS A 26 47.93 19.11 19.23
N HIS A 27 46.99 18.50 19.95
CA HIS A 27 46.62 18.85 21.32
C HIS A 27 47.72 18.59 22.36
N THR A 28 48.65 17.66 22.13
CA THR A 28 49.62 17.25 23.18
C THR A 28 50.90 18.06 23.20
N ASP A 29 51.37 18.56 22.05
CA ASP A 29 52.65 19.28 21.97
C ASP A 29 52.63 20.55 21.09
N GLY A 30 51.55 20.79 20.32
CA GLY A 30 51.45 21.94 19.42
C GLY A 30 52.51 21.99 18.31
N THR A 31 53.21 20.88 18.02
CA THR A 31 54.28 20.83 17.01
C THR A 31 53.89 20.14 15.71
N CYS A 32 52.73 19.46 15.66
CA CYS A 32 52.13 18.81 14.46
C CYS A 32 53.13 18.01 13.60
N GLY A 33 54.17 17.42 14.20
CA GLY A 33 55.21 16.69 13.45
C GLY A 33 55.97 17.53 12.42
N GLY A 34 56.04 18.86 12.59
CA GLY A 34 56.70 19.78 11.65
C GLY A 34 55.78 20.36 10.57
N LEU A 35 54.50 20.01 10.56
CA LEU A 35 53.49 20.65 9.72
C LEU A 35 53.15 22.05 10.26
N SER A 36 52.97 23.03 9.36
CA SER A 36 52.75 24.43 9.71
C SER A 36 51.67 25.05 8.81
N PRO A 37 50.75 25.88 9.33
CA PRO A 37 50.67 26.32 10.74
C PRO A 37 50.10 25.23 11.66
N CYS A 38 50.62 25.12 12.88
CA CYS A 38 50.15 24.19 13.90
C CYS A 38 49.56 24.92 15.11
N TYR A 39 48.44 24.42 15.61
CA TYR A 39 47.72 24.99 16.75
C TYR A 39 47.46 23.94 17.84
N PRO A 40 47.42 24.34 19.13
CA PRO A 40 47.22 23.44 20.26
C PRO A 40 45.76 22.98 20.45
N ASN A 41 44.79 23.59 19.75
CA ASN A 41 43.38 23.20 19.77
C ASN A 41 42.68 23.64 18.47
N ILE A 42 41.49 23.07 18.23
CA ILE A 42 40.68 23.32 17.04
C ILE A 42 40.14 24.74 17.03
N ASP A 43 39.68 25.33 18.15
CA ASP A 43 39.19 26.73 18.15
C ASP A 43 40.25 27.70 17.64
N GLN A 44 41.52 27.52 18.04
CA GLN A 44 42.63 28.33 17.54
C GLN A 44 42.94 28.01 16.08
N GLY A 45 42.84 26.75 15.64
CA GLY A 45 42.92 26.39 14.22
C GLY A 45 41.86 27.13 13.38
N VAL A 46 40.60 27.10 13.83
CA VAL A 46 39.46 27.78 13.19
C VAL A 46 39.65 29.29 13.14
N GLN A 47 40.24 29.92 14.15
CA GLN A 47 40.51 31.36 14.12
C GLN A 47 41.51 31.76 13.02
N ASN A 48 42.49 30.89 12.76
CA ASN A 48 43.63 31.21 11.91
C ASN A 48 43.56 30.63 10.49
N VAL A 49 42.63 29.71 10.22
CA VAL A 49 42.37 29.22 8.86
C VAL A 49 41.58 30.26 8.06
N ASP A 50 41.88 30.41 6.78
CA ASP A 50 41.14 31.30 5.88
C ASP A 50 39.77 30.70 5.51
N ASN A 51 38.89 31.53 4.94
CA ASN A 51 37.62 31.05 4.41
C ASN A 51 37.87 30.05 3.27
N GLY A 52 37.11 28.96 3.22
CA GLY A 52 37.35 27.86 2.30
C GLY A 52 38.46 26.90 2.73
N GLY A 53 39.09 27.13 3.89
CA GLY A 53 40.21 26.33 4.36
C GLY A 53 39.83 25.10 5.19
N GLU A 54 40.85 24.38 5.62
CA GLU A 54 40.74 23.07 6.26
C GLU A 54 41.54 23.01 7.56
N VAL A 55 40.94 22.47 8.62
CA VAL A 55 41.56 22.20 9.92
C VAL A 55 41.71 20.69 10.08
N ILE A 56 42.96 20.21 10.12
CA ILE A 56 43.29 18.78 10.22
C ILE A 56 43.75 18.45 11.64
N VAL A 57 43.00 17.60 12.34
CA VAL A 57 43.28 17.17 13.70
C VAL A 57 44.17 15.93 13.71
N LEU A 58 45.39 16.09 14.22
CA LEU A 58 46.45 15.08 14.20
C LEU A 58 46.59 14.28 15.50
N SER A 59 45.89 14.68 16.57
CA SER A 59 45.95 13.99 17.86
C SER A 59 44.64 14.09 18.63
N ASN A 60 44.39 13.08 19.46
CA ASN A 60 43.32 13.13 20.46
C ASN A 60 43.60 14.27 21.46
N GLY A 61 42.55 14.81 22.06
CA GLY A 61 42.70 15.86 23.08
C GLY A 61 41.37 16.34 23.63
N ALA A 62 41.44 17.31 24.53
CA ALA A 62 40.28 18.07 24.95
C ALA A 62 40.27 19.40 24.20
N ASP A 63 39.09 19.81 23.76
CA ASP A 63 38.90 21.14 23.20
C ASP A 63 37.88 21.91 24.03
N ALA A 64 38.00 23.23 23.97
CA ALA A 64 36.90 24.08 24.38
C ALA A 64 35.73 23.90 23.40
N VAL A 65 34.56 24.37 23.81
CA VAL A 65 33.39 24.45 22.91
C VAL A 65 33.78 25.19 21.62
N LEU A 66 33.68 24.50 20.48
CA LEU A 66 33.95 25.10 19.17
C LEU A 66 32.92 26.20 18.87
N GLN A 67 33.39 27.40 18.54
CA GLN A 67 32.56 28.54 18.17
C GLN A 67 32.83 28.98 16.73
N ASN A 68 31.80 29.50 16.06
CA ASN A 68 31.99 30.15 14.77
C ASN A 68 32.56 31.56 14.98
N ARG A 69 33.74 31.81 14.40
CA ARG A 69 34.48 33.08 14.46
C ARG A 69 34.35 33.89 13.17
N GLY A 70 33.23 33.76 12.47
CA GLY A 70 32.94 34.43 11.19
C GLY A 70 33.57 33.74 9.98
N LYS A 71 33.87 32.45 10.08
CA LYS A 71 34.49 31.67 9.00
C LYS A 71 33.43 31.06 8.09
N THR A 72 33.73 30.98 6.80
CA THR A 72 32.87 30.36 5.79
C THR A 72 33.65 29.32 4.99
N GLY A 73 32.98 28.30 4.42
CA GLY A 73 33.61 27.26 3.61
C GLY A 73 34.57 26.35 4.40
N LEU A 74 34.38 26.22 5.71
CA LEU A 74 35.36 25.59 6.60
C LEU A 74 35.21 24.08 6.67
N THR A 75 36.29 23.33 6.49
CA THR A 75 36.35 21.89 6.79
C THR A 75 37.12 21.61 8.07
N ILE A 76 36.58 20.80 8.98
CA ILE A 76 37.27 20.31 10.17
C ILE A 76 37.27 18.79 10.11
N ARG A 77 38.44 18.15 10.08
CA ARG A 77 38.51 16.69 10.06
C ARG A 77 39.66 16.08 10.84
N GLY A 78 39.50 14.81 11.21
CA GLY A 78 40.63 13.98 11.63
C GLY A 78 41.56 13.67 10.46
N ASP A 79 42.83 13.48 10.74
CA ASP A 79 43.73 12.77 9.80
C ASP A 79 43.36 11.28 9.69
N VAL A 80 42.70 10.73 10.72
CA VAL A 80 42.10 9.40 10.76
C VAL A 80 40.73 9.43 11.46
N PRO A 81 39.79 8.52 11.13
CA PRO A 81 38.44 8.52 11.71
C PRO A 81 38.35 8.30 13.22
N THR A 82 39.42 7.79 13.83
CA THR A 82 39.45 7.44 15.27
C THR A 82 39.88 8.60 16.16
N ARG A 83 39.98 9.83 15.65
CA ARG A 83 40.43 10.97 16.43
C ARG A 83 39.37 11.41 17.44
N THR A 84 39.69 11.26 18.72
CA THR A 84 38.78 11.57 19.83
C THR A 84 39.03 12.96 20.38
N ILE A 85 37.97 13.77 20.38
CA ILE A 85 37.90 15.09 20.96
C ILE A 85 36.98 15.05 22.17
N THR A 86 37.59 15.26 23.34
CA THR A 86 36.87 15.35 24.60
C THR A 86 36.13 16.69 24.62
N GLY A 87 34.80 16.62 24.58
CA GLY A 87 33.94 17.78 24.36
C GLY A 87 32.99 17.57 23.18
N GLY A 88 32.33 18.65 22.79
CA GLY A 88 31.34 18.66 21.70
C GLY A 88 31.43 19.94 20.90
N VAL A 89 30.56 20.05 19.89
CA VAL A 89 30.45 21.26 19.05
C VAL A 89 29.32 22.12 19.61
N ASN A 90 29.53 23.42 19.80
CA ASN A 90 28.47 24.33 20.24
C ASN A 90 28.62 25.71 19.59
N ILE A 91 28.16 25.77 18.33
CA ILE A 91 28.13 26.95 17.48
C ILE A 91 26.78 27.65 17.66
N THR A 92 26.71 28.54 18.66
CA THR A 92 25.50 29.34 18.95
C THR A 92 25.59 30.78 18.47
N GLY A 93 26.78 31.25 18.08
CA GLY A 93 27.01 32.61 17.60
C GLY A 93 27.40 32.64 16.13
N GLY A 94 27.01 33.71 15.43
CA GLY A 94 27.29 33.89 14.00
C GLY A 94 26.39 33.08 13.08
N THR A 95 26.77 33.04 11.80
CA THR A 95 26.07 32.31 10.73
C THR A 95 27.02 31.29 10.13
N THR A 96 26.63 30.03 10.14
CA THR A 96 27.43 28.90 9.63
C THR A 96 27.21 28.78 8.12
N THR A 97 28.25 28.99 7.33
CA THR A 97 28.14 29.08 5.86
C THR A 97 29.11 28.10 5.22
N GLY A 98 28.64 26.94 4.78
CA GLY A 98 29.46 25.97 4.04
C GLY A 98 30.44 25.23 4.93
N TRP A 99 30.01 24.78 6.11
CA TRP A 99 30.89 24.07 7.03
C TRP A 99 30.82 22.56 6.83
N GLU A 100 31.93 21.89 7.11
CA GLU A 100 32.07 20.44 7.02
C GLU A 100 32.79 19.88 8.26
N PHE A 101 32.27 18.79 8.81
CA PHE A 101 32.91 18.00 9.87
C PHE A 101 33.10 16.56 9.40
N ARG A 102 34.34 16.03 9.41
CA ARG A 102 34.63 14.65 9.01
C ARG A 102 35.58 13.88 9.94
N ASP A 103 35.48 12.56 9.96
CA ASP A 103 36.52 11.67 10.52
C ASP A 103 36.90 11.96 11.99
N LEU A 104 35.91 12.24 12.85
CA LEU A 104 36.12 12.61 14.26
C LEU A 104 35.16 11.87 15.21
N ILE A 105 35.60 11.71 16.46
CA ILE A 105 34.81 11.21 17.58
C ILE A 105 34.68 12.34 18.60
N PHE A 106 33.47 12.85 18.82
CA PHE A 106 33.15 13.78 19.89
C PHE A 106 32.57 13.02 21.10
N THR A 107 33.10 13.27 22.29
CA THR A 107 32.60 12.61 23.51
C THR A 107 31.34 13.27 24.08
N ALA A 108 30.90 14.39 23.51
CA ALA A 108 29.66 15.09 23.83
C ALA A 108 28.89 15.44 22.54
N GLY A 109 27.70 16.02 22.71
CA GLY A 109 26.81 16.35 21.60
C GLY A 109 27.27 17.53 20.74
N MET A 110 26.59 17.69 19.60
CA MET A 110 26.79 18.79 18.66
C MET A 110 25.58 19.72 18.67
N LEU A 111 25.81 21.03 18.77
CA LEU A 111 24.83 22.09 18.57
C LEU A 111 25.36 23.06 17.50
N VAL A 112 24.61 23.22 16.40
CA VAL A 112 24.95 24.17 15.33
C VAL A 112 23.72 25.02 15.00
N LYS A 113 23.83 26.34 15.15
CA LYS A 113 22.76 27.30 14.83
C LYS A 113 23.02 28.07 13.53
N ASN A 114 21.95 28.68 12.99
CA ASN A 114 21.97 29.68 11.92
C ASN A 114 22.80 29.27 10.69
N ILE A 115 22.35 28.28 9.93
CA ILE A 115 23.06 27.79 8.74
C ILE A 115 22.57 28.56 7.52
N ALA A 116 23.46 29.24 6.79
CA ALA A 116 23.07 30.05 5.63
C ALA A 116 23.09 29.30 4.29
N THR A 117 24.11 28.47 4.04
CA THR A 117 24.30 27.82 2.72
C THR A 117 24.34 26.31 2.81
N SER A 118 25.27 25.74 3.56
CA SER A 118 25.35 24.30 3.75
C SER A 118 26.08 23.92 5.03
N LEU A 119 25.76 22.72 5.53
CA LEU A 119 26.44 22.02 6.61
C LEU A 119 26.56 20.54 6.23
N THR A 120 27.77 20.00 6.24
CA THR A 120 28.03 18.58 6.02
C THR A 120 28.67 17.96 7.27
N ILE A 121 28.15 16.83 7.70
CA ILE A 121 28.63 16.07 8.85
C ILE A 121 28.76 14.62 8.40
N GLU A 122 29.97 14.08 8.36
CA GLU A 122 30.22 12.78 7.73
C GLU A 122 31.26 11.94 8.48
N ASN A 123 31.02 10.63 8.61
CA ASN A 123 31.94 9.71 9.28
C ASN A 123 32.33 10.17 10.70
N LEU A 124 31.31 10.46 11.52
CA LEU A 124 31.49 10.97 12.89
C LEU A 124 30.91 10.03 13.94
N THR A 125 31.45 10.10 15.16
CA THR A 125 30.79 9.57 16.36
C THR A 125 30.48 10.70 17.33
N THR A 126 29.27 10.74 17.90
CA THR A 126 28.86 11.76 18.90
C THR A 126 27.79 11.19 19.85
N THR A 127 27.38 11.93 20.88
CA THR A 127 26.33 11.48 21.83
C THR A 127 24.95 12.08 21.53
N GLY A 128 24.82 12.94 20.51
CA GLY A 128 23.57 13.61 20.12
C GLY A 128 23.85 14.84 19.26
N MET A 129 22.85 15.29 18.51
CA MET A 129 23.00 16.37 17.55
C MET A 129 21.74 17.22 17.47
N GLN A 130 21.90 18.52 17.67
CA GLN A 130 20.89 19.52 17.40
C GLN A 130 21.43 20.50 16.36
N ILE A 131 20.78 20.55 15.20
CA ILE A 131 21.08 21.44 14.11
C ILE A 131 19.92 22.43 14.00
N GLY A 132 20.04 23.62 14.58
CA GLY A 132 18.97 24.63 14.52
C GLY A 132 18.70 25.35 15.84
N SER A 133 17.50 25.91 15.96
CA SER A 133 17.17 27.25 16.48
C SER A 133 17.62 28.33 15.50
N PHE A 134 16.94 28.32 14.36
CA PHE A 134 17.13 29.29 13.30
C PHE A 134 16.34 30.55 13.62
N THR A 135 17.02 31.68 13.77
CA THR A 135 16.35 32.98 13.95
C THR A 135 15.90 33.60 12.61
N GLN A 136 16.09 32.88 11.51
CA GLN A 136 15.82 33.28 10.13
C GLN A 136 15.59 32.03 9.27
N ASP A 137 14.86 32.17 8.17
CA ASP A 137 14.58 31.05 7.27
C ASP A 137 15.87 30.37 6.83
N THR A 138 15.87 29.04 6.90
CA THR A 138 17.04 28.25 6.54
C THR A 138 16.82 27.62 5.20
N ASN A 139 17.49 28.12 4.16
CA ASN A 139 17.50 27.52 2.82
C ASN A 139 18.75 26.66 2.58
N ALA A 140 19.37 26.18 3.66
CA ALA A 140 20.67 25.52 3.59
C ALA A 140 20.55 24.04 3.18
N ALA A 141 21.59 23.54 2.50
CA ALA A 141 21.77 22.10 2.30
C ALA A 141 22.44 21.47 3.53
N ILE A 142 21.71 20.61 4.25
CA ILE A 142 22.19 19.91 5.44
C ILE A 142 22.38 18.43 5.10
N VAL A 143 23.60 17.93 5.25
CA VAL A 143 23.95 16.51 5.01
C VAL A 143 24.54 15.93 6.29
N VAL A 144 23.94 14.85 6.78
CA VAL A 144 24.44 14.04 7.90
C VAL A 144 24.57 12.60 7.39
N ARG A 145 25.79 12.08 7.28
CA ARG A 145 26.05 10.75 6.73
C ARG A 145 26.98 9.94 7.61
N ASN A 146 26.71 8.64 7.75
CA ASN A 146 27.65 7.73 8.42
C ASN A 146 28.01 8.23 9.83
N VAL A 147 26.99 8.60 10.60
CA VAL A 147 27.14 9.08 11.98
C VAL A 147 26.69 7.98 12.95
N THR A 148 27.55 7.65 13.90
CA THR A 148 27.22 6.71 14.98
C THR A 148 26.95 7.46 16.28
N MET A 149 25.83 7.21 16.93
CA MET A 149 25.47 7.84 18.21
C MET A 149 25.71 6.94 19.44
N GLY A 150 26.95 6.47 19.58
CA GLY A 150 27.32 5.50 20.60
C GLY A 150 27.10 5.98 22.04
N GLY A 151 26.52 5.11 22.87
CA GLY A 151 26.57 5.22 24.33
C GLY A 151 25.52 6.14 24.98
N ASN A 152 24.60 6.74 24.22
CA ASN A 152 23.50 7.52 24.79
C ASN A 152 22.13 7.05 24.25
N PRO A 153 21.28 6.40 25.08
CA PRO A 153 19.96 5.94 24.66
C PRO A 153 18.99 7.09 24.36
N GLN A 154 19.41 8.35 24.54
CA GLN A 154 18.65 9.55 24.23
C GLN A 154 19.22 10.31 23.01
N ALA A 155 20.18 9.75 22.29
CA ALA A 155 20.85 10.44 21.20
C ALA A 155 19.91 10.65 20.02
N LEU A 156 19.83 11.89 19.53
CA LEU A 156 18.87 12.30 18.52
C LEU A 156 19.52 13.26 17.54
N ILE A 157 19.08 13.23 16.28
CA ILE A 157 19.35 14.27 15.28
C ILE A 157 18.10 15.13 15.21
N SER A 158 18.20 16.39 15.64
CA SER A 158 17.07 17.32 15.61
C SER A 158 17.38 18.54 14.77
N ILE A 159 16.58 18.78 13.73
CA ILE A 159 16.54 20.03 12.96
C ILE A 159 15.31 20.81 13.38
N ILE A 160 15.50 21.98 14.01
CA ILE A 160 14.39 22.72 14.64
C ILE A 160 14.47 24.19 14.24
N SER A 161 13.37 24.79 13.76
CA SER A 161 13.27 26.25 13.55
C SER A 161 12.80 26.98 14.82
N ASP A 162 13.13 28.27 14.93
CA ASP A 162 12.44 29.11 15.93
C ASP A 162 10.99 29.40 15.45
N PRO A 163 10.08 29.84 16.32
CA PRO A 163 8.70 30.12 15.92
C PRO A 163 8.60 31.13 14.78
N GLY A 164 7.83 30.80 13.73
CA GLY A 164 7.61 31.67 12.56
C GLY A 164 8.75 31.65 11.55
N VAL A 165 9.60 30.62 11.57
CA VAL A 165 10.78 30.49 10.70
C VAL A 165 10.70 29.22 9.88
N ASP A 166 10.94 29.34 8.58
CA ASP A 166 10.85 28.24 7.63
C ASP A 166 12.09 27.35 7.63
N ILE A 167 11.86 26.04 7.42
CA ILE A 167 12.90 25.07 7.08
C ILE A 167 12.81 24.78 5.58
N GLY A 168 13.68 25.43 4.80
CA GLY A 168 13.86 25.24 3.37
C GLY A 168 15.16 24.52 3.01
N GLY A 169 15.47 24.46 1.70
CA GLY A 169 16.69 23.85 1.17
C GLY A 169 16.59 22.33 0.94
N SER A 170 17.64 21.59 1.29
CA SER A 170 17.66 20.12 1.20
C SER A 170 18.27 19.50 2.46
N ILE A 171 17.67 18.43 2.95
CA ILE A 171 18.10 17.72 4.15
C ILE A 171 18.31 16.26 3.78
N THR A 172 19.51 15.75 4.02
CA THR A 172 19.85 14.32 3.82
C THR A 172 20.43 13.78 5.11
N ILE A 173 19.81 12.74 5.67
CA ILE A 173 20.28 12.02 6.85
C ILE A 173 20.35 10.54 6.49
N GLU A 174 21.56 10.00 6.35
CA GLU A 174 21.72 8.63 5.88
C GLU A 174 22.85 7.85 6.53
N ASP A 175 22.72 6.52 6.51
CA ASP A 175 23.71 5.58 7.02
C ASP A 175 24.08 5.84 8.50
N CYS A 176 23.15 6.38 9.29
CA CYS A 176 23.37 6.69 10.71
C CYS A 176 22.90 5.54 11.61
N ASN A 177 23.67 5.26 12.67
CA ASN A 177 23.46 4.11 13.55
C ASN A 177 23.28 4.53 15.01
N ASP A 178 22.64 3.65 15.80
CA ASP A 178 22.37 3.83 17.23
C ASP A 178 21.55 5.10 17.54
N LEU A 179 20.68 5.51 16.63
CA LEU A 179 19.86 6.70 16.83
C LEU A 179 18.68 6.38 17.75
N ARG A 180 18.35 7.30 18.67
CA ARG A 180 17.04 7.28 19.30
C ARG A 180 15.98 7.75 18.33
N ALA A 181 16.16 8.91 17.72
CA ALA A 181 15.17 9.53 16.86
C ALA A 181 15.82 10.54 15.90
N ILE A 182 15.13 10.80 14.80
CA ILE A 182 15.41 11.93 13.90
C ILE A 182 14.18 12.83 13.91
N ASN A 183 14.35 14.12 14.19
CA ASN A 183 13.26 15.08 14.22
C ASN A 183 13.56 16.25 13.29
N ILE A 184 12.61 16.61 12.43
CA ILE A 184 12.63 17.86 11.66
C ILE A 184 11.36 18.61 12.05
N ILE A 185 11.50 19.72 12.77
CA ILE A 185 10.40 20.40 13.42
C ILE A 185 10.39 21.87 13.01
N SER A 186 9.35 22.29 12.30
CA SER A 186 9.03 23.70 12.12
C SER A 186 8.05 24.15 13.20
N LEU A 187 8.37 25.25 13.91
CA LEU A 187 7.53 25.78 14.98
C LEU A 187 6.69 26.94 14.46
N VAL A 188 5.36 26.85 14.55
CA VAL A 188 4.48 27.96 14.15
C VAL A 188 4.20 28.90 15.33
N ALA A 189 4.01 30.19 15.04
CA ALA A 189 3.58 31.21 15.99
C ALA A 189 2.27 31.88 15.54
N VAL A 190 1.65 32.65 16.44
CA VAL A 190 0.38 33.32 16.15
C VAL A 190 0.60 34.43 15.12
N GLY A 191 0.01 34.28 13.95
CA GLY A 191 0.13 35.25 12.85
C GLY A 191 1.42 35.12 12.03
N ASP A 192 2.32 34.24 12.43
CA ASP A 192 3.60 34.00 11.75
C ASP A 192 3.65 32.53 11.31
N PRO A 193 3.42 32.24 10.01
CA PRO A 193 3.50 30.88 9.51
C PRO A 193 4.92 30.32 9.61
N ALA A 194 5.04 29.00 9.64
CA ALA A 194 6.34 28.34 9.58
C ALA A 194 6.22 27.03 8.79
N ASP A 195 6.90 26.98 7.66
CA ASP A 195 6.76 25.93 6.66
C ASP A 195 7.96 24.98 6.66
N ILE A 196 7.75 23.78 6.11
CA ILE A 196 8.81 22.85 5.71
C ILE A 196 8.74 22.72 4.18
N THR A 197 9.51 23.56 3.49
CA THR A 197 9.63 23.53 2.03
C THR A 197 10.83 22.70 1.56
N ALA A 198 11.65 22.22 2.52
CA ALA A 198 12.85 21.44 2.24
C ALA A 198 12.56 20.08 1.61
N ASN A 199 13.38 19.67 0.64
CA ASN A 199 13.42 18.27 0.22
C ASN A 199 14.16 17.44 1.27
N VAL A 200 13.50 16.44 1.84
CA VAL A 200 14.03 15.63 2.94
C VAL A 200 14.25 14.19 2.47
N THR A 201 15.43 13.64 2.76
CA THR A 201 15.75 12.22 2.58
C THR A 201 16.32 11.65 3.87
N ILE A 202 15.65 10.65 4.43
CA ILE A 202 16.07 9.88 5.60
C ILE A 202 16.23 8.44 5.14
N ALA A 203 17.47 7.98 4.96
CA ALA A 203 17.76 6.71 4.32
C ALA A 203 18.75 5.81 5.07
N ARG A 204 18.52 4.49 5.10
CA ARG A 204 19.49 3.51 5.67
C ARG A 204 19.93 3.82 7.10
N ASN A 205 19.00 4.27 7.95
CA ASN A 205 19.29 4.54 9.35
C ASN A 205 18.78 3.42 10.26
N ASP A 206 19.50 3.17 11.36
CA ASP A 206 19.03 2.35 12.49
C ASP A 206 18.54 3.27 13.62
N VAL A 207 17.22 3.28 13.84
CA VAL A 207 16.53 4.23 14.72
C VAL A 207 15.58 3.54 15.69
N SER A 208 15.82 3.65 16.99
CA SER A 208 14.97 3.00 17.99
C SER A 208 13.57 3.64 18.16
N HIS A 209 13.39 4.90 17.77
CA HIS A 209 12.09 5.59 17.68
C HIS A 209 12.00 6.24 16.30
N GLY A 210 10.91 5.98 15.58
CA GLY A 210 10.83 6.35 14.17
C GLY A 210 11.01 7.86 13.90
N PRO A 211 11.59 8.22 12.73
CA PRO A 211 11.83 9.60 12.33
C PRO A 211 10.53 10.41 12.18
N ARG A 212 10.58 11.70 12.50
CA ARG A 212 9.40 12.57 12.51
C ARG A 212 9.67 13.89 11.79
N ILE A 213 8.80 14.23 10.85
CA ILE A 213 8.77 15.54 10.19
C ILE A 213 7.47 16.22 10.61
N ILE A 214 7.59 17.33 11.35
CA ILE A 214 6.45 17.92 12.06
C ILE A 214 6.43 19.43 11.87
N VAL A 215 5.27 19.96 11.49
CA VAL A 215 4.93 21.36 11.77
C VAL A 215 4.13 21.39 13.07
N ASN A 216 4.64 22.08 14.09
CA ASN A 216 4.12 22.02 15.45
C ASN A 216 3.74 23.39 16.00
N SER A 217 2.56 23.50 16.63
CA SER A 217 2.18 24.66 17.43
C SER A 217 2.16 24.32 18.92
N ASN A 218 2.98 25.03 19.70
CA ASN A 218 2.92 25.00 21.17
C ASN A 218 1.96 26.04 21.76
N GLY A 219 1.17 26.75 20.92
CA GLY A 219 0.38 27.92 21.29
C GLY A 219 -0.98 28.01 20.57
N PRO A 220 -1.53 29.22 20.39
CA PRO A 220 -2.75 29.44 19.60
C PRO A 220 -2.54 29.03 18.13
N VAL A 221 -3.63 29.04 17.35
CA VAL A 221 -3.64 28.61 15.94
C VAL A 221 -2.54 29.30 15.12
N GLY A 222 -1.77 28.50 14.40
CA GLY A 222 -0.77 28.95 13.43
C GLY A 222 -0.84 28.07 12.18
N THR A 223 -0.40 28.60 11.04
CA THR A 223 -0.39 27.87 9.77
C THR A 223 1.03 27.44 9.42
N GLY A 224 1.22 26.26 8.86
CA GLY A 224 2.47 25.83 8.27
C GLY A 224 2.22 24.76 7.22
N GLU A 225 2.87 24.87 6.07
CA GLU A 225 2.78 23.93 4.96
C GLU A 225 4.00 23.00 4.93
N ILE A 226 3.78 21.74 4.54
CA ILE A 226 4.85 20.79 4.19
C ILE A 226 4.78 20.53 2.69
N SER A 227 5.65 21.18 1.91
CA SER A 227 5.60 21.17 0.44
C SER A 227 6.80 20.53 -0.25
N GLY A 228 7.92 20.34 0.46
CA GLY A 228 9.08 19.63 -0.08
C GLY A 228 8.83 18.14 -0.28
N THR A 229 9.59 17.51 -1.18
CA THR A 229 9.53 16.04 -1.34
C THR A 229 10.18 15.35 -0.14
N ILE A 230 9.49 14.38 0.44
CA ILE A 230 9.93 13.66 1.63
C ILE A 230 10.15 12.18 1.28
N ARG A 231 11.33 11.66 1.61
CA ARG A 231 11.72 10.26 1.37
C ARG A 231 12.15 9.57 2.66
N PHE A 232 11.53 8.45 2.97
CA PHE A 232 11.95 7.48 3.99
C PHE A 232 12.32 6.18 3.27
N GLU A 233 13.61 5.85 3.18
CA GLU A 233 14.10 4.74 2.36
C GLU A 233 14.99 3.80 3.18
N GLU A 234 14.73 2.50 3.19
CA GLU A 234 15.66 1.49 3.78
C GLU A 234 15.99 1.68 5.27
N ASN A 235 15.11 2.30 6.06
CA ASN A 235 15.35 2.48 7.50
C ASN A 235 14.93 1.24 8.30
N THR A 236 15.70 0.91 9.33
CA THR A 236 15.36 -0.11 10.32
C THR A 236 14.97 0.57 11.62
N MET A 237 13.84 0.17 12.20
CA MET A 237 13.32 0.76 13.43
C MET A 237 12.94 -0.29 14.45
N SER A 238 12.91 0.12 15.73
CA SER A 238 12.44 -0.76 16.79
C SER A 238 11.00 -1.23 16.54
N PRO A 239 10.71 -2.54 16.65
CA PRO A 239 9.35 -3.09 16.54
C PRO A 239 8.34 -2.47 17.51
N SER A 240 8.80 -1.96 18.67
CA SER A 240 7.90 -1.46 19.72
C SER A 240 7.66 0.05 19.69
N ASN A 241 8.56 0.83 19.06
CA ASN A 241 8.55 2.30 19.13
C ASN A 241 8.83 2.98 17.77
N GLY A 242 8.96 2.21 16.69
CA GLY A 242 9.23 2.68 15.33
C GLY A 242 8.03 3.36 14.67
N LYS A 243 7.42 4.35 15.33
CA LYS A 243 6.40 5.22 14.72
C LYS A 243 7.07 6.38 14.01
N PHE A 244 6.84 6.49 12.71
CA PHE A 244 7.47 7.50 11.87
C PHE A 244 6.49 8.13 10.87
N GLY A 245 6.90 9.25 10.29
CA GLY A 245 6.19 9.87 9.18
C GLY A 245 6.11 11.39 9.27
N VAL A 246 5.03 11.95 8.73
CA VAL A 246 4.84 13.38 8.49
C VAL A 246 3.55 13.83 9.16
N SER A 247 3.60 14.88 9.99
CA SER A 247 2.39 15.35 10.65
C SER A 247 2.32 16.85 10.95
N HIS A 248 1.09 17.34 11.08
CA HIS A 248 0.80 18.59 11.78
C HIS A 248 0.43 18.27 13.22
N ASN A 249 1.05 18.93 14.20
CA ASN A 249 0.78 18.70 15.63
C ASN A 249 0.31 19.98 16.34
N GLY A 250 -0.50 19.81 17.39
CA GLY A 250 -0.98 20.91 18.25
C GLY A 250 -2.13 21.70 17.62
N ASN A 251 -2.02 23.03 17.56
CA ASN A 251 -2.96 23.89 16.84
C ASN A 251 -2.42 24.34 15.47
N ALA A 252 -1.41 23.65 14.93
CA ALA A 252 -0.92 23.91 13.59
C ALA A 252 -1.91 23.38 12.55
N SER A 253 -2.18 24.19 11.52
CA SER A 253 -2.95 23.81 10.33
C SER A 253 -2.13 24.08 9.07
N GLY A 254 -2.56 23.51 7.94
CA GLY A 254 -1.88 23.70 6.66
C GLY A 254 -1.75 22.38 5.90
N PRO A 255 -1.47 22.45 4.58
CA PRO A 255 -1.45 21.27 3.75
C PRO A 255 -0.10 20.55 3.79
N ILE A 256 -0.14 19.24 3.56
CA ILE A 256 1.03 18.41 3.20
C ILE A 256 0.96 18.21 1.69
N THR A 257 1.48 19.16 0.91
CA THR A 257 1.41 19.13 -0.57
C THR A 257 2.57 18.38 -1.22
N GLY A 258 3.70 18.29 -0.52
CA GLY A 258 4.89 17.58 -0.99
C GLY A 258 4.65 16.08 -1.15
N HIS A 259 5.31 15.47 -2.13
CA HIS A 259 5.23 14.01 -2.32
C HIS A 259 5.94 13.30 -1.18
N VAL A 260 5.20 12.48 -0.42
CA VAL A 260 5.75 11.60 0.61
C VAL A 260 5.99 10.21 0.02
N ILE A 261 7.23 9.74 0.06
CA ILE A 261 7.67 8.44 -0.46
C ILE A 261 8.25 7.62 0.68
N VAL A 262 7.72 6.41 0.88
CA VAL A 262 8.13 5.49 1.95
C VAL A 262 8.41 4.13 1.34
N ARG A 263 9.68 3.72 1.33
CA ARG A 263 10.12 2.52 0.63
C ARG A 263 11.10 1.67 1.43
N ASP A 264 10.91 0.35 1.36
CA ASP A 264 11.90 -0.62 1.82
C ASP A 264 12.26 -0.48 3.33
N ASN A 265 11.33 0.03 4.17
CA ASN A 265 11.56 0.22 5.62
C ASN A 265 11.05 -0.97 6.47
N ASP A 266 11.72 -1.25 7.59
CA ASP A 266 11.24 -2.15 8.65
C ASP A 266 10.88 -1.32 9.89
N ALA A 267 9.58 -1.19 10.18
CA ALA A 267 9.11 -0.33 11.25
C ALA A 267 7.77 -0.77 11.86
N ALA A 268 7.39 -0.13 12.96
CA ALA A 268 6.09 -0.38 13.59
C ALA A 268 4.97 0.33 12.84
N TRP A 269 5.10 1.64 12.59
CA TRP A 269 3.96 2.45 12.15
C TRP A 269 4.40 3.57 11.23
N LEU A 270 3.78 3.65 10.06
CA LEU A 270 3.85 4.81 9.18
C LEU A 270 2.60 5.69 9.34
N ALA A 271 2.79 6.99 9.61
CA ALA A 271 1.71 7.97 9.74
C ALA A 271 1.96 9.20 8.85
N VAL A 272 1.04 9.49 7.91
CA VAL A 272 0.97 10.77 7.19
C VAL A 272 -0.34 11.43 7.55
N VAL A 273 -0.32 12.38 8.50
CA VAL A 273 -1.55 12.83 9.17
C VAL A 273 -1.60 14.34 9.39
N SER A 274 -2.70 14.98 9.00
CA SER A 274 -3.07 16.32 9.47
C SER A 274 -3.98 16.18 10.70
N THR A 275 -3.40 16.21 11.91
CA THR A 275 -4.10 15.71 13.12
C THR A 275 -5.10 16.70 13.78
N ASN A 276 -5.29 17.92 13.29
CA ASN A 276 -5.99 18.96 14.05
C ASN A 276 -7.12 19.65 13.28
N SER A 277 -8.15 20.06 14.03
CA SER A 277 -9.51 20.49 13.64
C SER A 277 -9.62 21.78 12.81
N LEU A 278 -8.56 22.20 12.14
CA LEU A 278 -8.47 23.47 11.43
C LEU A 278 -8.07 23.29 9.96
N GLY A 279 -8.15 22.04 9.48
CA GLY A 279 -7.92 21.67 8.10
C GLY A 279 -6.43 21.54 7.74
N GLY A 280 -6.12 20.56 6.92
CA GLY A 280 -4.82 20.38 6.29
C GLY A 280 -4.92 19.28 5.26
N SER A 281 -4.92 19.63 3.98
CA SER A 281 -5.07 18.64 2.92
C SER A 281 -3.79 17.82 2.73
N ILE A 282 -3.91 16.57 2.28
CA ILE A 282 -2.75 15.74 1.95
C ILE A 282 -2.71 15.52 0.44
N GLY A 283 -1.53 15.76 -0.14
CA GLY A 283 -1.20 15.57 -1.53
C GLY A 283 -0.85 14.11 -1.84
N GLN A 284 0.26 13.92 -2.56
CA GLN A 284 0.66 12.60 -3.06
C GLN A 284 1.39 11.79 -1.98
N VAL A 285 1.01 10.51 -1.81
CA VAL A 285 1.69 9.58 -0.91
C VAL A 285 1.95 8.25 -1.63
N THR A 286 3.15 7.71 -1.47
CA THR A 286 3.56 6.41 -2.02
C THR A 286 4.23 5.58 -0.94
N VAL A 287 3.69 4.39 -0.66
CA VAL A 287 4.16 3.45 0.36
C VAL A 287 4.39 2.10 -0.30
N GLU A 288 5.65 1.69 -0.49
CA GLU A 288 5.99 0.45 -1.20
C GLU A 288 7.01 -0.42 -0.47
N ARG A 289 6.88 -1.75 -0.53
CA ARG A 289 7.92 -2.70 -0.09
C ARG A 289 8.37 -2.55 1.36
N ASN A 290 7.49 -2.12 2.25
CA ASN A 290 7.82 -1.98 3.67
C ASN A 290 7.34 -3.19 4.47
N ILE A 291 8.02 -3.46 5.59
CA ILE A 291 7.58 -4.40 6.63
C ILE A 291 7.03 -3.59 7.80
N LEU A 292 5.71 -3.44 7.87
CA LEU A 292 5.03 -2.53 8.80
C LEU A 292 4.04 -3.27 9.70
N HIS A 293 3.73 -2.71 10.86
CA HIS A 293 2.57 -3.16 11.64
C HIS A 293 1.31 -2.33 11.30
N ALA A 294 1.47 -1.05 10.99
CA ALA A 294 0.37 -0.21 10.54
C ALA A 294 0.79 0.87 9.51
N VAL A 295 -0.14 1.20 8.62
CA VAL A 295 -0.09 2.36 7.71
C VAL A 295 -1.33 3.21 7.96
N GLU A 296 -1.13 4.51 8.21
CA GLU A 296 -2.19 5.48 8.42
C GLU A 296 -1.93 6.73 7.57
N ILE A 297 -2.85 7.01 6.64
CA ILE A 297 -2.85 8.21 5.81
C ILE A 297 -4.18 8.90 6.05
N SER A 298 -4.19 9.98 6.83
CA SER A 298 -5.44 10.57 7.30
C SER A 298 -5.43 12.08 7.20
N SER A 299 -6.42 12.64 6.51
CA SER A 299 -6.68 14.08 6.47
C SER A 299 -8.00 14.39 7.14
N ARG A 300 -7.94 15.00 8.33
CA ARG A 300 -9.13 15.36 9.10
C ARG A 300 -9.59 16.78 8.77
N ASP A 301 -10.89 17.00 8.59
CA ASP A 301 -11.51 18.28 8.22
C ASP A 301 -10.91 18.91 6.95
N ALA A 302 -10.32 18.11 6.07
CA ALA A 302 -9.69 18.56 4.83
C ALA A 302 -9.55 17.46 3.77
N PRO A 303 -9.40 17.83 2.48
CA PRO A 303 -9.39 16.85 1.42
C PRO A 303 -8.06 16.07 1.29
N LEU A 304 -8.17 14.80 0.90
CA LEU A 304 -7.08 14.07 0.23
C LEU A 304 -7.17 14.34 -1.28
N PHE A 305 -6.23 15.07 -1.87
CA PHE A 305 -6.32 15.49 -3.30
C PHE A 305 -5.28 14.85 -4.21
N GLY A 306 -4.14 14.40 -3.66
CA GLY A 306 -3.12 13.71 -4.46
C GLY A 306 -3.39 12.21 -4.57
N PRO A 307 -2.74 11.52 -5.53
CA PRO A 307 -2.84 10.08 -5.62
C PRO A 307 -2.15 9.42 -4.42
N ILE A 308 -2.81 8.42 -3.85
CA ILE A 308 -2.31 7.58 -2.76
C ILE A 308 -2.06 6.18 -3.31
N LEU A 309 -0.84 5.69 -3.17
CA LEU A 309 -0.45 4.34 -3.54
C LEU A 309 0.14 3.62 -2.32
N VAL A 310 -0.45 2.48 -1.97
CA VAL A 310 0.08 1.52 -0.99
C VAL A 310 0.21 0.19 -1.71
N ASP A 311 1.44 -0.26 -1.96
CA ASP A 311 1.74 -1.36 -2.90
C ASP A 311 2.84 -2.28 -2.36
N ASP A 312 2.71 -3.60 -2.52
CA ASP A 312 3.75 -4.58 -2.18
C ASP A 312 4.28 -4.44 -0.73
N ASN A 313 3.41 -4.19 0.27
CA ASN A 313 3.83 -4.08 1.67
C ASN A 313 3.56 -5.39 2.44
N GLU A 314 4.43 -5.74 3.37
CA GLU A 314 4.23 -6.84 4.31
C GLU A 314 3.73 -6.30 5.65
N ILE A 315 2.53 -6.71 6.06
CA ILE A 315 1.88 -6.26 7.29
C ILE A 315 1.99 -7.33 8.39
N VAL A 316 2.77 -7.03 9.44
CA VAL A 316 3.16 -7.98 10.49
C VAL A 316 2.59 -7.57 11.85
N ASP A 317 1.99 -8.53 12.56
CA ASP A 317 1.63 -8.34 13.97
C ASP A 317 2.90 -8.33 14.85
N ARG A 318 3.19 -7.18 15.47
CA ARG A 318 4.33 -6.97 16.36
C ARG A 318 3.93 -7.05 17.85
N GLY A 319 2.70 -7.50 18.15
CA GLY A 319 2.18 -7.59 19.52
C GLY A 319 1.91 -6.23 20.15
N LEU A 320 1.64 -5.21 19.34
CA LEU A 320 1.29 -3.87 19.81
C LEU A 320 -0.18 -3.81 20.23
N VAL A 321 -0.54 -2.77 20.98
CA VAL A 321 -1.93 -2.58 21.45
C VAL A 321 -2.83 -2.17 20.29
N GLU A 322 -2.27 -1.41 19.35
CA GLU A 322 -3.00 -0.94 18.19
C GLU A 322 -3.21 -2.07 17.18
N PRO A 323 -4.33 -2.05 16.43
CA PRO A 323 -4.62 -3.08 15.47
C PRO A 323 -3.70 -2.97 14.25
N VAL A 324 -3.30 -4.14 13.76
CA VAL A 324 -2.60 -4.32 12.49
C VAL A 324 -3.50 -3.81 11.35
N ARG A 325 -3.16 -2.69 10.71
CA ARG A 325 -4.06 -2.06 9.72
C ARG A 325 -3.38 -1.25 8.63
N ILE A 326 -4.07 -1.11 7.50
CA ILE A 326 -3.85 -0.06 6.51
C ILE A 326 -5.11 0.81 6.47
N GLN A 327 -4.96 2.12 6.62
CA GLN A 327 -6.09 3.03 6.67
C GLN A 327 -5.80 4.30 5.88
N VAL A 328 -6.70 4.62 4.95
CA VAL A 328 -6.69 5.86 4.15
C VAL A 328 -8.00 6.60 4.36
N ASP A 329 -7.92 7.75 5.05
CA ASP A 329 -9.08 8.50 5.51
C ASP A 329 -9.04 9.96 5.06
N GLY A 330 -10.17 10.50 4.63
CA GLY A 330 -10.26 11.90 4.20
C GLY A 330 -11.63 12.56 4.34
N GLU A 331 -11.62 13.88 4.40
CA GLU A 331 -12.82 14.73 4.55
C GLU A 331 -12.80 15.88 3.52
N PRO A 332 -13.00 15.66 2.20
CA PRO A 332 -13.27 14.40 1.49
C PRO A 332 -12.07 13.76 0.76
N ILE A 333 -12.21 12.53 0.25
CA ILE A 333 -11.22 11.88 -0.64
C ILE A 333 -11.49 12.23 -2.11
N LEU A 334 -10.68 13.13 -2.67
CA LEU A 334 -10.76 13.60 -4.06
C LEU A 334 -9.71 12.96 -4.97
N GLY A 335 -8.56 12.54 -4.41
CA GLY A 335 -7.50 11.85 -5.11
C GLY A 335 -7.80 10.37 -5.37
N ASN A 336 -7.07 9.77 -6.31
CA ASN A 336 -7.10 8.33 -6.52
C ASN A 336 -6.44 7.61 -5.33
N VAL A 337 -6.99 6.46 -4.95
CA VAL A 337 -6.44 5.61 -3.89
C VAL A 337 -6.27 4.21 -4.46
N THR A 338 -5.06 3.67 -4.39
CA THR A 338 -4.76 2.28 -4.77
C THR A 338 -4.06 1.60 -3.61
N ILE A 339 -4.65 0.53 -3.10
CA ILE A 339 -4.06 -0.39 -2.12
C ILE A 339 -3.96 -1.76 -2.81
N THR A 340 -2.73 -2.21 -3.11
CA THR A 340 -2.50 -3.42 -3.89
C THR A 340 -1.39 -4.28 -3.32
N ASP A 341 -1.42 -5.58 -3.62
CA ASP A 341 -0.33 -6.53 -3.37
C ASP A 341 0.16 -6.52 -1.90
N THR A 342 -0.70 -6.15 -0.95
CA THR A 342 -0.34 -6.15 0.47
C THR A 342 -0.47 -7.56 1.02
N THR A 343 0.63 -8.07 1.56
CA THR A 343 0.70 -9.38 2.20
C THR A 343 0.80 -9.25 3.71
N GLY A 344 0.75 -10.39 4.40
CA GLY A 344 0.72 -10.42 5.86
C GLY A 344 -0.72 -10.21 6.36
N SER A 345 -1.08 -10.85 7.46
CA SER A 345 -2.48 -10.93 7.90
C SER A 345 -2.96 -9.61 8.53
N ALA A 346 -3.11 -8.56 7.71
CA ALA A 346 -3.66 -7.29 8.14
C ALA A 346 -5.04 -7.52 8.78
N ALA A 347 -5.27 -7.00 9.98
CA ALA A 347 -6.58 -7.16 10.62
C ALA A 347 -7.65 -6.30 9.89
N PHE A 348 -7.23 -5.20 9.26
CA PHE A 348 -8.13 -4.25 8.62
C PHE A 348 -7.41 -3.45 7.51
N ILE A 349 -8.01 -3.40 6.31
CA ILE A 349 -7.66 -2.44 5.26
C ILE A 349 -8.88 -1.58 4.96
N ALA A 350 -8.72 -0.26 4.95
CA ALA A 350 -9.83 0.65 4.72
C ALA A 350 -9.50 1.90 3.90
N VAL A 351 -10.47 2.28 3.08
CA VAL A 351 -10.58 3.60 2.43
C VAL A 351 -11.87 4.24 2.92
N GLN A 352 -11.76 5.29 3.74
CA GLN A 352 -12.92 5.90 4.42
C GLN A 352 -13.05 7.40 4.10
N ASN A 353 -14.18 7.77 3.50
CA ASN A 353 -14.53 9.16 3.25
C ASN A 353 -15.50 9.68 4.33
N PHE A 354 -15.04 10.59 5.19
CA PHE A 354 -15.82 11.00 6.37
C PHE A 354 -16.74 12.21 6.13
N ASP A 355 -16.53 12.99 5.06
CA ASP A 355 -17.31 14.20 4.74
C ASP A 355 -17.93 14.14 3.33
N THR A 356 -18.20 15.29 2.71
CA THR A 356 -18.81 15.50 1.39
C THR A 356 -18.25 14.64 0.25
N ASN A 357 -18.83 14.77 -0.94
CA ASN A 357 -18.64 13.87 -2.08
C ASN A 357 -17.17 13.56 -2.43
N GLY A 358 -16.75 12.31 -2.23
CA GLY A 358 -15.52 11.78 -2.80
C GLY A 358 -15.64 11.56 -4.31
N SER A 359 -14.55 11.70 -5.05
CA SER A 359 -14.59 11.66 -6.53
C SER A 359 -13.43 10.92 -7.21
N GLY A 360 -12.41 10.52 -6.45
CA GLY A 360 -11.28 9.76 -6.97
C GLY A 360 -11.63 8.31 -7.34
N THR A 361 -10.76 7.66 -8.10
CA THR A 361 -10.83 6.21 -8.32
C THR A 361 -10.25 5.46 -7.13
N TRP A 362 -10.99 4.53 -6.54
CA TRP A 362 -10.55 3.79 -5.36
C TRP A 362 -10.42 2.30 -5.67
N GLN A 363 -9.22 1.75 -5.44
CA GLN A 363 -8.86 0.38 -5.76
C GLN A 363 -8.27 -0.32 -4.55
N VAL A 364 -8.82 -1.49 -4.20
CA VAL A 364 -8.30 -2.39 -3.16
C VAL A 364 -8.18 -3.79 -3.79
N VAL A 365 -6.97 -4.14 -4.24
CA VAL A 365 -6.74 -5.27 -5.15
C VAL A 365 -5.66 -6.22 -4.61
N ASP A 366 -5.86 -7.53 -4.74
CA ASP A 366 -4.83 -8.54 -4.44
C ASP A 366 -4.20 -8.42 -3.03
N ASN A 367 -5.01 -8.11 -2.00
CA ASN A 367 -4.55 -7.99 -0.62
C ASN A 367 -4.96 -9.19 0.26
N ASP A 368 -4.14 -9.46 1.27
CA ASP A 368 -4.44 -10.36 2.39
C ASP A 368 -4.91 -9.55 3.61
N ALA A 369 -6.19 -9.66 3.98
CA ALA A 369 -6.71 -8.98 5.17
C ALA A 369 -7.84 -9.76 5.84
N LEU A 370 -8.08 -9.56 7.13
CA LEU A 370 -9.27 -10.09 7.80
C LEU A 370 -10.52 -9.27 7.45
N ARG A 371 -10.38 -7.95 7.28
CA ARG A 371 -11.49 -7.07 6.96
C ARG A 371 -11.09 -6.01 5.95
N LEU A 372 -11.95 -5.79 4.95
CA LEU A 372 -11.84 -4.76 3.95
C LEU A 372 -13.02 -3.81 4.04
N ALA A 373 -12.78 -2.50 3.99
CA ALA A 373 -13.83 -1.50 3.96
C ALA A 373 -13.56 -0.40 2.94
N VAL A 374 -14.51 -0.17 2.05
CA VAL A 374 -14.61 1.05 1.24
C VAL A 374 -15.89 1.76 1.68
N ASP A 375 -15.73 2.81 2.48
CA ASP A 375 -16.85 3.43 3.20
C ASP A 375 -16.90 4.94 2.95
N SER A 376 -18.11 5.49 2.96
CA SER A 376 -18.32 6.93 3.07
C SER A 376 -19.36 7.20 4.14
N THR A 377 -18.94 7.81 5.25
CA THR A 377 -19.85 8.11 6.36
C THR A 377 -20.57 9.44 6.20
N GLY A 378 -20.06 10.35 5.36
CA GLY A 378 -20.51 11.75 5.27
C GLY A 378 -21.02 12.21 3.91
N GLY A 379 -20.99 11.38 2.86
CA GLY A 379 -21.36 11.82 1.52
C GLY A 379 -21.32 10.77 0.42
N SER A 380 -21.45 11.21 -0.82
CA SER A 380 -21.40 10.35 -2.01
C SER A 380 -19.97 9.89 -2.35
N ILE A 381 -19.83 8.73 -2.98
CA ILE A 381 -18.60 8.31 -3.67
C ILE A 381 -18.89 8.32 -5.15
N ALA A 382 -18.51 9.38 -5.86
CA ALA A 382 -18.83 9.56 -7.27
C ALA A 382 -17.88 8.81 -8.22
N GLY A 383 -16.64 8.57 -7.78
CA GLY A 383 -15.61 7.93 -8.59
C GLY A 383 -15.75 6.40 -8.66
N PRO A 384 -15.06 5.73 -9.60
CA PRO A 384 -15.11 4.29 -9.72
C PRO A 384 -14.49 3.57 -8.51
N ILE A 385 -15.14 2.50 -8.06
CA ILE A 385 -14.60 1.60 -7.02
C ILE A 385 -14.21 0.26 -7.64
N THR A 386 -13.05 -0.29 -7.27
CA THR A 386 -12.66 -1.66 -7.60
C THR A 386 -12.15 -2.37 -6.36
N VAL A 387 -12.78 -3.48 -5.99
CA VAL A 387 -12.30 -4.37 -4.93
C VAL A 387 -12.14 -5.77 -5.52
N SER A 388 -10.91 -6.21 -5.79
CA SER A 388 -10.69 -7.44 -6.56
C SER A 388 -9.59 -8.35 -6.03
N GLY A 389 -9.72 -9.67 -6.19
CA GLY A 389 -8.62 -10.61 -5.96
C GLY A 389 -8.15 -10.73 -4.50
N ASN A 390 -8.90 -10.15 -3.55
CA ASN A 390 -8.49 -10.17 -2.16
C ASN A 390 -8.79 -11.52 -1.50
N VAL A 391 -7.82 -12.04 -0.78
CA VAL A 391 -7.94 -13.32 -0.06
C VAL A 391 -8.05 -13.01 1.42
N LEU A 392 -9.26 -13.12 1.97
CA LEU A 392 -9.43 -12.99 3.41
C LEU A 392 -9.22 -14.36 4.08
N PRO A 393 -8.38 -14.46 5.16
CA PRO A 393 -7.82 -15.71 5.62
C PRO A 393 -8.84 -16.84 5.79
N PRO A 394 -8.51 -18.07 5.37
CA PRO A 394 -9.43 -19.20 5.46
C PRO A 394 -9.65 -19.68 6.92
N ALA A 395 -10.93 -19.95 7.22
CA ALA A 395 -11.52 -20.86 8.22
C ALA A 395 -11.18 -20.74 9.73
N ASN A 396 -10.05 -20.18 10.16
CA ASN A 396 -9.68 -20.16 11.58
C ASN A 396 -9.86 -18.81 12.29
N ALA A 397 -10.07 -17.74 11.53
CA ALA A 397 -10.48 -16.44 12.05
C ALA A 397 -11.92 -16.18 11.59
N PRO A 398 -12.95 -16.60 12.36
CA PRO A 398 -14.33 -16.28 12.01
C PRO A 398 -14.46 -14.77 11.83
N ASN A 399 -15.36 -14.35 10.93
CA ASN A 399 -15.70 -12.95 10.62
C ASN A 399 -14.77 -12.23 9.62
N SER A 400 -14.29 -12.92 8.57
CA SER A 400 -13.72 -12.18 7.44
C SER A 400 -14.81 -11.41 6.68
N SER A 401 -14.59 -10.12 6.41
CA SER A 401 -15.65 -9.29 5.84
C SER A 401 -15.17 -8.27 4.84
N LEU A 402 -15.88 -8.16 3.73
CA LEU A 402 -15.80 -7.02 2.81
C LEU A 402 -17.01 -6.12 2.99
N THR A 403 -16.79 -4.82 3.17
CA THR A 403 -17.84 -3.81 3.16
C THR A 403 -17.57 -2.77 2.08
N VAL A 404 -18.55 -2.52 1.21
CA VAL A 404 -18.58 -1.34 0.33
C VAL A 404 -19.87 -0.59 0.64
N ARG A 405 -19.79 0.61 1.23
CA ARG A 405 -21.00 1.34 1.58
C ARG A 405 -20.92 2.85 1.51
N THR A 406 -22.08 3.47 1.35
CA THR A 406 -22.31 4.89 1.64
C THR A 406 -23.36 5.03 2.72
N LEU A 407 -23.15 5.99 3.64
CA LEU A 407 -24.09 6.34 4.69
C LEU A 407 -24.74 7.71 4.42
N ALA A 408 -25.76 8.03 5.21
CA ALA A 408 -26.34 9.38 5.32
C ALA A 408 -26.87 9.98 4.00
N GLY A 409 -27.40 9.13 3.11
CA GLY A 409 -27.94 9.55 1.81
C GLY A 409 -26.89 9.74 0.73
N GLY A 410 -25.65 9.26 0.92
CA GLY A 410 -24.58 9.34 -0.06
C GLY A 410 -24.83 8.46 -1.29
N ASP A 411 -24.65 9.02 -2.48
CA ASP A 411 -24.72 8.28 -3.75
C ASP A 411 -23.47 7.42 -3.97
N LEU A 412 -23.61 6.30 -4.67
CA LEU A 412 -22.51 5.45 -5.09
C LEU A 412 -22.36 5.48 -6.62
N GLY A 413 -21.15 5.75 -7.08
CA GLY A 413 -20.74 5.74 -8.48
C GLY A 413 -20.63 4.33 -9.06
N PRO A 414 -20.02 4.18 -10.25
CA PRO A 414 -19.79 2.86 -10.84
C PRO A 414 -18.78 2.06 -10.01
N GLY A 415 -18.83 0.74 -10.10
CA GLY A 415 -17.80 -0.07 -9.46
C GLY A 415 -17.88 -1.57 -9.74
N LEU A 416 -16.86 -2.26 -9.24
CA LEU A 416 -16.66 -3.69 -9.40
C LEU A 416 -16.17 -4.30 -8.08
N ILE A 417 -16.81 -5.38 -7.65
CA ILE A 417 -16.31 -6.29 -6.62
C ILE A 417 -16.12 -7.66 -7.27
N SER A 418 -14.87 -8.14 -7.41
CA SER A 418 -14.63 -9.41 -8.09
C SER A 418 -13.54 -10.31 -7.53
N ASP A 419 -13.61 -11.61 -7.80
CA ASP A 419 -12.53 -12.56 -7.50
C ASP A 419 -12.10 -12.56 -6.02
N ASN A 420 -12.97 -12.17 -5.08
CA ASN A 420 -12.64 -12.16 -3.65
C ASN A 420 -13.05 -13.48 -2.99
N VAL A 421 -12.28 -13.93 -1.99
CA VAL A 421 -12.60 -15.10 -1.17
C VAL A 421 -12.82 -14.68 0.28
N LEU A 422 -14.05 -14.79 0.78
CA LEU A 422 -14.48 -14.14 2.03
C LEU A 422 -15.59 -14.90 2.76
N ASP A 423 -15.83 -14.58 4.05
CA ASP A 423 -16.99 -15.11 4.78
C ASP A 423 -18.23 -14.24 4.55
N THR A 424 -18.10 -12.92 4.74
CA THR A 424 -19.22 -11.98 4.61
C THR A 424 -18.95 -10.86 3.60
N ILE A 425 -19.89 -10.62 2.69
CA ILE A 425 -19.92 -9.40 1.88
C ILE A 425 -21.10 -8.53 2.27
N GLN A 426 -20.84 -7.25 2.49
CA GLN A 426 -21.85 -6.23 2.71
C GLN A 426 -21.68 -5.09 1.70
N PHE A 427 -22.67 -4.93 0.85
CA PHE A 427 -22.83 -3.79 -0.05
C PHE A 427 -23.99 -2.93 0.46
N GLY A 428 -23.76 -1.64 0.64
CA GLY A 428 -24.73 -0.71 1.23
C GLY A 428 -24.82 0.62 0.48
N VAL A 429 -26.01 1.08 0.10
CA VAL A 429 -26.17 2.44 -0.45
C VAL A 429 -27.32 3.17 0.24
N ASP A 430 -27.03 4.21 1.00
CA ASP A 430 -28.07 5.05 1.62
C ASP A 430 -28.63 6.13 0.67
N GLY A 431 -27.86 6.57 -0.33
CA GLY A 431 -28.29 7.48 -1.40
C GLY A 431 -28.67 6.74 -2.68
N SER A 432 -28.40 7.30 -3.85
CA SER A 432 -28.67 6.64 -5.13
C SER A 432 -27.50 5.84 -5.67
N LEU A 433 -27.80 4.78 -6.42
CA LEU A 433 -26.82 4.16 -7.30
C LEU A 433 -26.75 4.97 -8.61
N ALA A 434 -25.72 5.79 -8.75
CA ALA A 434 -25.60 6.77 -9.84
C ALA A 434 -25.22 6.14 -11.18
N ALA A 435 -24.59 4.98 -11.17
CA ALA A 435 -24.20 4.19 -12.34
C ALA A 435 -24.21 2.69 -12.01
N ASN A 436 -24.05 1.83 -13.01
CA ASN A 436 -24.05 0.38 -12.76
C ASN A 436 -22.89 -0.04 -11.86
N PHE A 437 -23.18 -0.96 -10.95
CA PHE A 437 -22.22 -1.57 -10.06
C PHE A 437 -22.28 -3.09 -10.25
N ARG A 438 -21.14 -3.77 -10.24
CA ARG A 438 -21.07 -5.22 -10.47
C ARG A 438 -20.40 -5.94 -9.31
N THR A 439 -20.97 -7.07 -8.91
CA THR A 439 -20.39 -8.02 -7.95
C THR A 439 -20.28 -9.37 -8.66
N THR A 440 -19.07 -9.85 -8.97
CA THR A 440 -18.89 -11.05 -9.80
C THR A 440 -17.74 -11.95 -9.39
N ALA A 441 -17.82 -13.26 -9.65
CA ALA A 441 -16.71 -14.19 -9.40
C ALA A 441 -16.21 -14.22 -7.93
N ASN A 442 -17.04 -13.84 -6.95
CA ASN A 442 -16.68 -13.91 -5.53
C ASN A 442 -17.06 -15.27 -4.93
N VAL A 443 -16.28 -15.73 -3.95
CA VAL A 443 -16.60 -16.88 -3.10
C VAL A 443 -16.97 -16.36 -1.71
N VAL A 444 -18.23 -16.58 -1.30
CA VAL A 444 -18.83 -16.08 -0.06
C VAL A 444 -19.32 -17.25 0.78
N ARG A 445 -18.64 -17.51 1.90
CA ARG A 445 -18.89 -18.70 2.73
C ARG A 445 -20.08 -18.58 3.70
N GLU A 446 -20.33 -17.38 4.23
CA GLU A 446 -21.29 -17.21 5.34
C GLU A 446 -22.48 -16.32 5.02
N ASN A 447 -22.29 -15.10 4.53
CA ASN A 447 -23.42 -14.17 4.33
C ASN A 447 -23.15 -13.14 3.21
N ALA A 448 -24.13 -12.94 2.35
CA ALA A 448 -24.13 -11.85 1.37
C ALA A 448 -25.27 -10.87 1.65
N SER A 449 -24.95 -9.59 1.81
CA SER A 449 -25.94 -8.56 2.10
C SER A 449 -25.81 -7.40 1.12
N PHE A 450 -26.86 -7.16 0.35
CA PHE A 450 -26.97 -6.11 -0.65
C PHE A 450 -28.13 -5.20 -0.26
N ILE A 451 -27.82 -4.10 0.41
CA ILE A 451 -28.79 -3.22 1.06
C ILE A 451 -28.76 -1.86 0.41
N ALA A 452 -29.93 -1.30 0.16
CA ALA A 452 -30.08 0.11 -0.14
C ALA A 452 -31.19 0.73 0.70
N SER A 453 -30.85 1.76 1.49
CA SER A 453 -31.85 2.48 2.28
C SER A 453 -32.33 3.72 1.55
N GLY A 454 -33.24 3.53 0.58
CA GLY A 454 -33.83 4.64 -0.17
C GLY A 454 -33.13 4.95 -1.50
N ALA A 455 -32.37 4.01 -2.05
CA ALA A 455 -31.75 4.20 -3.35
C ALA A 455 -32.77 4.37 -4.47
N VAL A 456 -32.75 5.57 -5.04
CA VAL A 456 -33.48 5.95 -6.24
C VAL A 456 -32.46 6.42 -7.26
N GLY A 457 -32.13 5.58 -8.24
CA GLY A 457 -31.10 5.92 -9.22
C GLY A 457 -31.28 5.13 -10.52
N PRO A 458 -30.67 5.59 -11.62
CA PRO A 458 -30.67 4.87 -12.89
C PRO A 458 -29.73 3.65 -12.88
N GLY A 459 -28.83 3.55 -11.89
CA GLY A 459 -27.88 2.44 -11.80
C GLY A 459 -28.55 1.11 -11.49
N LEU A 460 -28.11 0.07 -12.20
CA LEU A 460 -28.45 -1.32 -11.93
C LEU A 460 -27.29 -1.97 -11.15
N HIS A 461 -27.61 -2.72 -10.11
CA HIS A 461 -26.64 -3.61 -9.47
C HIS A 461 -26.70 -4.98 -10.13
N MET A 462 -25.58 -5.43 -10.67
CA MET A 462 -25.43 -6.73 -11.31
C MET A 462 -24.67 -7.64 -10.33
N VAL A 463 -25.28 -8.75 -9.94
CA VAL A 463 -24.67 -9.77 -9.07
C VAL A 463 -24.58 -11.05 -9.87
N ASP A 464 -23.42 -11.37 -10.42
CA ASP A 464 -23.30 -12.50 -11.36
C ASP A 464 -22.06 -13.38 -11.24
N GLY A 465 -22.19 -14.68 -11.49
CA GLY A 465 -21.04 -15.59 -11.41
C GLY A 465 -20.44 -15.72 -10.01
N ASN A 466 -21.19 -15.44 -8.94
CA ASN A 466 -20.71 -15.61 -7.57
C ASN A 466 -21.05 -17.00 -7.02
N ASP A 467 -20.20 -17.48 -6.13
CA ASP A 467 -20.41 -18.68 -5.35
C ASP A 467 -20.76 -18.28 -3.91
N ILE A 468 -22.03 -18.44 -3.52
CA ILE A 468 -22.54 -17.95 -2.23
C ILE A 468 -23.16 -19.12 -1.46
N ASP A 469 -22.38 -19.69 -0.54
CA ASP A 469 -22.83 -20.79 0.32
C ASP A 469 -23.81 -20.31 1.42
N GLY A 470 -23.73 -19.02 1.77
CA GLY A 470 -24.48 -18.40 2.85
C GLY A 470 -25.87 -17.88 2.49
N PRO A 471 -26.67 -17.44 3.49
CA PRO A 471 -27.85 -16.64 3.22
C PRO A 471 -27.51 -15.38 2.42
N THR A 472 -28.40 -15.00 1.51
CA THR A 472 -28.27 -13.79 0.69
C THR A 472 -29.45 -12.85 0.97
N TYR A 473 -29.18 -11.56 1.17
CA TYR A 473 -30.20 -10.55 1.46
C TYR A 473 -30.17 -9.43 0.43
N PHE A 474 -31.31 -9.15 -0.20
CA PHE A 474 -31.51 -8.02 -1.09
C PHE A 474 -32.53 -7.04 -0.51
N ASP A 475 -32.17 -5.77 -0.36
CA ASP A 475 -33.04 -4.72 0.18
C ASP A 475 -32.96 -3.41 -0.61
N GLY A 476 -34.12 -2.80 -0.88
CA GLY A 476 -34.29 -1.43 -1.39
C GLY A 476 -33.63 -1.03 -2.72
N MET A 477 -33.10 -1.95 -3.52
CA MET A 477 -32.48 -1.65 -4.82
C MET A 477 -32.98 -2.52 -5.98
N THR A 478 -32.73 -2.07 -7.21
CA THR A 478 -32.93 -2.86 -8.43
C THR A 478 -31.69 -3.69 -8.71
N THR A 479 -31.83 -5.01 -8.73
CA THR A 479 -30.74 -5.98 -8.86
C THR A 479 -31.04 -6.97 -9.97
N ASP A 480 -30.07 -7.20 -10.85
CA ASP A 480 -30.01 -8.35 -11.76
C ASP A 480 -29.04 -9.35 -11.15
N ALA A 481 -29.58 -10.44 -10.62
CA ALA A 481 -28.83 -11.54 -10.04
C ALA A 481 -28.90 -12.73 -11.00
N SER A 482 -27.82 -13.04 -11.71
CA SER A 482 -27.79 -14.12 -12.70
C SER A 482 -26.50 -14.90 -12.63
N PHE A 483 -26.52 -16.17 -13.05
CA PHE A 483 -25.35 -17.05 -13.08
C PHE A 483 -24.66 -17.26 -11.72
N ASN A 484 -25.33 -17.08 -10.59
CA ASN A 484 -24.78 -17.39 -9.27
C ASN A 484 -25.10 -18.84 -8.87
N ARG A 485 -24.24 -19.41 -8.01
CA ARG A 485 -24.58 -20.58 -7.18
C ARG A 485 -25.05 -20.06 -5.82
N PHE A 486 -26.32 -20.29 -5.50
CA PHE A 486 -26.86 -20.04 -4.16
C PHE A 486 -26.92 -21.37 -3.41
N GLY A 487 -26.05 -21.52 -2.41
CA GLY A 487 -26.04 -22.63 -1.45
C GLY A 487 -26.78 -22.33 -0.15
N GLY A 488 -27.46 -21.18 -0.06
CA GLY A 488 -28.27 -20.78 1.08
C GLY A 488 -29.50 -19.99 0.70
N PHE A 489 -30.32 -19.70 1.72
CA PHE A 489 -31.60 -19.03 1.55
C PHE A 489 -31.48 -17.59 1.03
N VAL A 490 -32.28 -17.23 0.03
CA VAL A 490 -32.31 -15.88 -0.55
C VAL A 490 -33.49 -15.07 -0.02
N THR A 491 -33.24 -13.96 0.66
CA THR A 491 -34.26 -13.06 1.18
C THR A 491 -34.36 -11.80 0.33
N ARG A 492 -35.57 -11.43 -0.08
CA ARG A 492 -35.88 -10.11 -0.65
C ARG A 492 -36.72 -9.29 0.33
N VAL A 493 -36.24 -8.12 0.72
CA VAL A 493 -37.03 -7.19 1.52
C VAL A 493 -38.02 -6.43 0.63
N ALA A 494 -39.18 -6.08 1.19
CA ALA A 494 -40.21 -5.35 0.47
C ALA A 494 -39.68 -4.00 -0.05
N GLY A 495 -39.78 -3.76 -1.35
CA GLY A 495 -39.27 -2.55 -2.00
C GLY A 495 -38.07 -2.79 -2.92
N ALA A 496 -37.34 -3.91 -2.74
CA ALA A 496 -36.33 -4.34 -3.69
C ALA A 496 -36.98 -4.91 -4.97
N PHE A 497 -36.34 -4.70 -6.12
CA PHE A 497 -36.67 -5.35 -7.39
C PHE A 497 -35.50 -6.24 -7.77
N VAL A 498 -35.67 -7.55 -7.64
CA VAL A 498 -34.62 -8.53 -7.93
C VAL A 498 -35.11 -9.43 -9.05
N ASP A 499 -34.38 -9.48 -10.15
CA ASP A 499 -34.46 -10.55 -11.14
C ASP A 499 -33.41 -11.60 -10.75
N ALA A 500 -33.84 -12.82 -10.41
CA ALA A 500 -32.98 -13.90 -9.98
C ALA A 500 -33.02 -15.09 -10.97
N THR A 501 -33.20 -14.80 -12.27
CA THR A 501 -33.18 -15.82 -13.32
C THR A 501 -31.76 -16.30 -13.65
N ASN A 502 -31.67 -17.50 -14.23
CA ASN A 502 -30.44 -18.16 -14.63
C ASN A 502 -29.44 -18.35 -13.48
N ASN A 503 -29.90 -18.66 -12.26
CA ASN A 503 -29.04 -19.07 -11.14
C ASN A 503 -29.17 -20.58 -10.88
N TRP A 504 -28.15 -21.15 -10.25
CA TRP A 504 -28.19 -22.49 -9.66
C TRP A 504 -28.68 -22.41 -8.21
N TRP A 505 -29.69 -23.21 -7.87
CA TRP A 505 -30.37 -23.20 -6.56
C TRP A 505 -30.12 -24.49 -5.76
N GLY A 506 -28.96 -25.12 -5.95
CA GLY A 506 -28.57 -26.34 -5.26
C GLY A 506 -29.12 -27.65 -5.85
N CYS A 507 -30.14 -27.60 -6.71
CA CYS A 507 -30.78 -28.78 -7.31
C CYS A 507 -31.33 -28.51 -8.73
N ASN A 508 -31.72 -29.57 -9.44
CA ASN A 508 -32.35 -29.49 -10.76
C ASN A 508 -33.84 -29.13 -10.75
N GLU A 509 -34.58 -29.41 -9.67
CA GLU A 509 -36.00 -29.13 -9.55
C GLU A 509 -36.33 -27.64 -9.40
N GLY A 510 -35.36 -26.82 -9.00
CA GLY A 510 -35.47 -25.37 -8.88
C GLY A 510 -35.83 -24.88 -7.47
N PRO A 511 -35.93 -23.55 -7.29
CA PRO A 511 -36.00 -22.95 -5.97
C PRO A 511 -37.25 -23.33 -5.17
N GLY A 512 -37.04 -23.73 -3.91
CA GLY A 512 -38.10 -24.08 -2.96
C GLY A 512 -38.60 -25.53 -3.05
N GLU A 513 -38.11 -26.32 -4.00
CA GLU A 513 -38.37 -27.76 -4.07
C GLU A 513 -37.49 -28.54 -3.07
N PRO A 514 -37.85 -29.78 -2.70
CA PRO A 514 -37.08 -30.56 -1.74
C PRO A 514 -35.62 -30.79 -2.19
N GLY A 515 -34.66 -30.38 -1.36
CA GLY A 515 -33.22 -30.48 -1.67
C GLY A 515 -32.64 -29.21 -2.30
N CYS A 516 -33.49 -28.25 -2.64
CA CYS A 516 -33.15 -27.01 -3.31
C CYS A 516 -33.21 -25.83 -2.34
N GLU A 517 -32.44 -24.80 -2.64
CA GLU A 517 -32.50 -23.55 -1.91
C GLU A 517 -33.80 -22.81 -2.17
N SER A 518 -34.26 -22.04 -1.19
CA SER A 518 -35.52 -21.31 -1.28
C SER A 518 -35.32 -19.79 -1.22
N SER A 519 -36.36 -19.05 -1.61
CA SER A 519 -36.40 -17.60 -1.47
C SER A 519 -37.61 -17.11 -0.68
N THR A 520 -37.49 -15.99 0.02
CA THR A 520 -38.63 -15.33 0.69
C THR A 520 -38.60 -13.81 0.61
N PRO A 521 -39.71 -13.18 0.22
CA PRO A 521 -40.82 -13.78 -0.53
C PRO A 521 -40.31 -14.33 -1.87
N SER A 522 -41.13 -15.13 -2.56
CA SER A 522 -40.77 -15.67 -3.88
C SER A 522 -40.26 -14.57 -4.84
N LEU A 523 -39.14 -14.89 -5.48
CA LEU A 523 -38.44 -14.08 -6.47
C LEU A 523 -38.66 -14.61 -7.90
N PRO A 524 -38.64 -13.75 -8.94
CA PRO A 524 -38.51 -14.19 -10.32
C PRO A 524 -37.23 -15.01 -10.46
N SER A 525 -37.37 -16.31 -10.67
CA SER A 525 -36.27 -17.28 -10.70
C SER A 525 -36.40 -18.32 -11.81
N ASP A 526 -37.44 -18.22 -12.63
CA ASP A 526 -37.68 -19.05 -13.81
C ASP A 526 -37.24 -18.28 -15.08
N PRO A 527 -36.31 -18.82 -15.89
CA PRO A 527 -35.69 -20.15 -15.73
C PRO A 527 -34.53 -20.15 -14.73
N TRP A 528 -34.27 -21.30 -14.10
CA TRP A 528 -33.07 -21.57 -13.29
C TRP A 528 -32.10 -22.45 -14.07
N LEU A 529 -30.83 -22.53 -13.67
CA LEU A 529 -29.84 -23.41 -14.32
C LEU A 529 -30.01 -24.86 -13.88
N VAL A 530 -29.72 -25.81 -14.77
CA VAL A 530 -29.76 -27.25 -14.47
C VAL A 530 -28.38 -27.88 -14.64
N LEU A 531 -27.98 -28.73 -13.69
CA LEU A 531 -26.80 -29.56 -13.79
C LEU A 531 -27.07 -30.70 -14.77
N ARG A 532 -26.18 -30.82 -15.75
CA ARG A 532 -26.22 -31.90 -16.74
C ARG A 532 -24.89 -32.60 -16.78
N ASN A 533 -24.91 -33.86 -17.18
CA ASN A 533 -23.69 -34.59 -17.51
C ASN A 533 -23.85 -35.36 -18.83
N GLN A 534 -22.72 -35.64 -19.45
CA GLN A 534 -22.62 -36.40 -20.69
C GLN A 534 -21.33 -37.20 -20.70
N MET A 535 -21.45 -38.52 -20.86
CA MET A 535 -20.30 -39.40 -21.02
C MET A 535 -19.86 -39.45 -22.49
N LEU A 536 -18.59 -39.15 -22.74
CA LEU A 536 -17.92 -39.38 -24.02
C LEU A 536 -16.96 -40.56 -23.88
N CYS A 537 -17.35 -41.71 -24.40
CA CYS A 537 -16.54 -42.91 -24.40
C CYS A 537 -15.29 -42.75 -25.28
N THR A 538 -14.11 -43.07 -24.73
CA THR A 538 -12.85 -43.10 -25.47
C THR A 538 -12.38 -44.54 -25.74
N SER A 539 -12.80 -45.49 -24.92
CA SER A 539 -12.65 -46.93 -25.13
C SER A 539 -13.76 -47.70 -24.40
N VAL A 540 -13.74 -49.04 -24.47
CA VAL A 540 -14.66 -49.89 -23.68
C VAL A 540 -14.41 -49.83 -22.16
N SER A 541 -13.22 -49.36 -21.76
CA SER A 541 -12.72 -49.27 -20.38
C SER A 541 -12.46 -47.83 -19.91
N SER A 542 -12.79 -46.82 -20.72
CA SER A 542 -12.49 -45.43 -20.38
C SER A 542 -13.41 -44.44 -21.09
N GLY A 543 -13.64 -43.30 -20.44
CA GLY A 543 -14.38 -42.18 -21.00
C GLY A 543 -14.08 -40.88 -20.29
N THR A 544 -14.60 -39.81 -20.86
CA THR A 544 -14.59 -38.48 -20.25
C THR A 544 -16.04 -38.13 -19.89
N ILE A 545 -16.32 -37.89 -18.62
CA ILE A 545 -17.59 -37.31 -18.20
C ILE A 545 -17.46 -35.79 -18.27
N ALA A 546 -18.23 -35.16 -19.14
CA ALA A 546 -18.41 -33.72 -19.18
C ALA A 546 -19.67 -33.36 -18.39
N PHE A 547 -19.67 -32.21 -17.72
CA PHE A 547 -20.81 -31.71 -16.96
C PHE A 547 -20.83 -30.19 -16.99
N ASP A 548 -22.03 -29.62 -16.92
CA ASP A 548 -22.21 -28.19 -17.08
C ASP A 548 -23.51 -27.67 -16.44
N LEU A 549 -23.53 -26.35 -16.22
CA LEU A 549 -24.68 -25.54 -15.82
C LEU A 549 -25.10 -24.59 -16.96
N LEU A 550 -24.84 -24.93 -18.24
CA LEU A 550 -25.02 -24.00 -19.36
C LEU A 550 -26.44 -23.90 -19.87
N GLU A 551 -27.30 -24.87 -19.53
CA GLU A 551 -28.71 -24.89 -19.92
C GLU A 551 -29.61 -24.48 -18.75
N ALA A 552 -30.61 -23.67 -19.04
CA ALA A 552 -31.64 -23.29 -18.11
C ALA A 552 -32.82 -24.28 -18.17
N SER A 553 -33.69 -24.30 -17.16
CA SER A 553 -34.80 -25.25 -16.98
C SER A 553 -35.83 -25.25 -18.13
N ASN A 554 -35.84 -24.20 -18.95
CA ASN A 554 -36.64 -24.09 -20.17
C ASN A 554 -35.94 -24.60 -21.45
N GLY A 555 -34.76 -25.21 -21.32
CA GLY A 555 -33.94 -25.73 -22.42
C GLY A 555 -33.15 -24.68 -23.20
N THR A 556 -33.14 -23.42 -22.76
CA THR A 556 -32.35 -22.37 -23.39
C THR A 556 -30.94 -22.31 -22.81
N GLN A 557 -29.97 -21.90 -23.63
CA GLN A 557 -28.60 -21.65 -23.17
C GLN A 557 -28.39 -20.13 -23.06
N PRO A 558 -28.51 -19.54 -21.86
CA PRO A 558 -28.29 -18.11 -21.68
C PRO A 558 -26.83 -17.75 -22.02
N ALA A 559 -26.65 -16.67 -22.78
CA ALA A 559 -25.33 -16.20 -23.17
C ALA A 559 -24.57 -15.62 -21.97
N GLY A 560 -23.25 -15.83 -21.92
CA GLY A 560 -22.39 -15.25 -20.88
C GLY A 560 -22.41 -15.99 -19.54
N ASN A 561 -23.01 -17.17 -19.47
CA ASN A 561 -23.03 -18.00 -18.28
C ASN A 561 -21.61 -18.31 -17.78
N ASN A 562 -21.35 -17.93 -16.53
CA ASN A 562 -20.09 -18.12 -15.82
C ASN A 562 -20.32 -18.72 -14.42
N THR A 563 -21.39 -19.50 -14.24
CA THR A 563 -21.76 -20.00 -12.91
C THR A 563 -20.66 -20.86 -12.29
N PRO A 564 -20.18 -20.47 -11.10
CA PRO A 564 -19.17 -21.24 -10.39
C PRO A 564 -19.79 -22.46 -9.69
N GLY A 565 -18.93 -23.40 -9.33
CA GLY A 565 -19.29 -24.56 -8.54
C GLY A 565 -18.16 -25.58 -8.52
N LEU A 566 -18.09 -26.37 -7.46
CA LEU A 566 -17.18 -27.51 -7.35
C LEU A 566 -17.98 -28.79 -7.53
N VAL A 567 -17.74 -29.50 -8.64
CA VAL A 567 -18.44 -30.76 -8.95
C VAL A 567 -17.56 -31.93 -8.54
N ASP A 568 -18.10 -32.76 -7.65
CA ASP A 568 -17.49 -34.03 -7.28
C ASP A 568 -17.92 -35.13 -8.25
N VAL A 569 -16.95 -35.89 -8.73
CA VAL A 569 -17.14 -36.97 -9.69
C VAL A 569 -16.71 -38.27 -9.04
N SER A 570 -17.61 -39.24 -9.06
CA SER A 570 -17.35 -40.57 -8.51
C SER A 570 -17.81 -41.66 -9.47
N THR A 571 -17.29 -42.86 -9.29
CA THR A 571 -17.74 -44.04 -10.04
C THR A 571 -17.88 -45.24 -9.13
N THR A 572 -18.87 -46.10 -9.42
CA THR A 572 -19.06 -47.36 -8.68
C THR A 572 -17.95 -48.37 -8.92
N ILE A 573 -17.28 -48.32 -10.09
CA ILE A 573 -16.18 -49.21 -10.47
C ILE A 573 -15.14 -48.41 -11.23
N GLY A 574 -13.87 -48.54 -10.84
CA GLY A 574 -12.75 -47.91 -11.54
C GLY A 574 -12.18 -46.72 -10.79
N THR A 575 -11.65 -45.74 -11.53
CA THR A 575 -11.00 -44.53 -11.00
C THR A 575 -11.47 -43.29 -11.73
N VAL A 576 -11.49 -42.15 -11.03
CA VAL A 576 -11.84 -40.83 -11.57
C VAL A 576 -10.65 -39.88 -11.38
N MET A 577 -10.31 -39.10 -12.40
CA MET A 577 -9.23 -38.12 -12.32
C MET A 577 -9.50 -36.90 -13.22
N PRO A 578 -9.58 -35.68 -12.66
CA PRO A 578 -9.70 -35.34 -11.24
C PRO A 578 -11.09 -35.68 -10.65
N ALA A 579 -11.16 -36.12 -9.39
CA ALA A 579 -12.42 -36.46 -8.72
C ALA A 579 -13.23 -35.24 -8.24
N SER A 580 -12.65 -34.04 -8.27
CA SER A 580 -13.32 -32.79 -7.92
C SER A 580 -12.86 -31.71 -8.89
N VAL A 581 -13.80 -31.00 -9.51
CA VAL A 581 -13.53 -30.11 -10.66
C VAL A 581 -14.31 -28.81 -10.50
N ALA A 582 -13.63 -27.68 -10.57
CA ALA A 582 -14.28 -26.38 -10.62
C ALA A 582 -14.92 -26.13 -12.00
N LEU A 583 -16.11 -25.54 -12.02
CA LEU A 583 -16.79 -25.12 -13.24
C LEU A 583 -16.15 -23.84 -13.79
N VAL A 584 -15.35 -23.96 -14.86
CA VAL A 584 -14.74 -22.80 -15.53
C VAL A 584 -15.66 -22.38 -16.68
N GLY A 585 -16.29 -21.21 -16.55
CA GLY A 585 -17.30 -20.77 -17.49
C GLY A 585 -18.55 -21.67 -17.48
N GLY A 586 -18.93 -22.18 -16.31
CA GLY A 586 -20.12 -23.02 -16.14
C GLY A 586 -19.97 -24.49 -16.56
N ALA A 587 -18.78 -24.96 -16.95
CA ALA A 587 -18.55 -26.34 -17.38
C ALA A 587 -17.27 -26.96 -16.81
N GLY A 588 -17.25 -28.28 -16.71
CA GLY A 588 -16.12 -29.08 -16.26
C GLY A 588 -16.10 -30.47 -16.89
N GLN A 589 -14.99 -31.18 -16.71
CA GLN A 589 -14.86 -32.56 -17.19
C GLN A 589 -13.91 -33.36 -16.30
N SER A 590 -14.11 -34.68 -16.26
CA SER A 590 -13.23 -35.62 -15.58
C SER A 590 -13.00 -36.88 -16.42
N GLN A 591 -11.81 -37.46 -16.33
CA GLN A 591 -11.54 -38.76 -16.91
C GLN A 591 -12.01 -39.86 -15.96
N VAL A 592 -12.65 -40.88 -16.50
CA VAL A 592 -13.08 -42.07 -15.77
C VAL A 592 -12.55 -43.30 -16.49
N ASP A 593 -11.89 -44.19 -15.74
CA ASP A 593 -11.36 -45.46 -16.24
C ASP A 593 -11.97 -46.62 -15.43
N TRP A 594 -12.34 -47.73 -16.06
CA TRP A 594 -12.96 -48.90 -15.43
C TRP A 594 -12.54 -50.21 -16.12
N PRO A 595 -12.68 -51.39 -15.50
CA PRO A 595 -12.34 -52.66 -16.13
C PRO A 595 -13.25 -53.02 -17.32
N ASP A 596 -12.70 -53.68 -18.34
CA ASP A 596 -13.46 -54.22 -19.48
C ASP A 596 -14.70 -55.03 -19.05
N ALA A 597 -15.77 -54.93 -19.85
CA ALA A 597 -17.04 -55.65 -19.65
C ALA A 597 -17.74 -55.37 -18.31
N THR A 598 -17.58 -54.16 -17.76
CA THR A 598 -18.34 -53.66 -16.61
C THR A 598 -19.27 -52.51 -17.03
N MET A 599 -20.36 -52.32 -16.28
CA MET A 599 -21.29 -51.20 -16.42
C MET A 599 -21.04 -50.22 -15.26
N PRO A 600 -20.12 -49.25 -15.40
CA PRO A 600 -19.94 -48.25 -14.35
C PRO A 600 -21.18 -47.35 -14.24
N THR A 601 -21.51 -46.97 -13.02
CA THR A 601 -22.32 -45.77 -12.77
C THR A 601 -21.34 -44.66 -12.43
N VAL A 602 -21.42 -43.55 -13.17
CA VAL A 602 -20.63 -42.34 -12.92
C VAL A 602 -21.57 -41.28 -12.41
N SER A 603 -21.31 -40.78 -11.21
CA SER A 603 -22.13 -39.78 -10.54
C SER A 603 -21.37 -38.46 -10.52
N THR A 604 -22.02 -37.39 -10.99
CA THR A 604 -21.56 -36.01 -10.90
C THR A 604 -22.43 -35.29 -9.88
N GLN A 605 -21.82 -34.78 -8.82
CA GLN A 605 -22.51 -34.14 -7.71
C GLN A 605 -22.12 -32.67 -7.60
N LEU A 606 -23.12 -31.79 -7.57
CA LEU A 606 -22.97 -30.40 -7.15
C LEU A 606 -24.02 -30.15 -6.08
N ASP A 607 -23.60 -29.68 -4.91
CA ASP A 607 -24.50 -29.52 -3.76
C ASP A 607 -25.21 -30.83 -3.39
N SER A 608 -26.54 -30.80 -3.34
CA SER A 608 -27.39 -31.96 -3.07
C SER A 608 -27.75 -32.72 -4.36
N GLU A 609 -27.54 -32.12 -5.54
CA GLU A 609 -27.88 -32.73 -6.82
C GLU A 609 -26.88 -33.82 -7.20
N VAL A 610 -27.39 -34.98 -7.59
CA VAL A 610 -26.59 -36.07 -8.17
C VAL A 610 -27.17 -36.43 -9.53
N VAL A 611 -26.40 -36.16 -10.58
CA VAL A 611 -26.72 -36.62 -11.93
C VAL A 611 -25.89 -37.86 -12.24
N GLU A 612 -26.55 -38.95 -12.62
CA GLU A 612 -25.89 -40.23 -12.90
C GLU A 612 -25.92 -40.57 -14.38
N TRP A 613 -24.77 -41.01 -14.88
CA TRP A 613 -24.68 -41.76 -16.12
C TRP A 613 -24.47 -43.24 -15.80
N SER A 614 -25.28 -44.11 -16.40
CA SER A 614 -25.11 -45.56 -16.35
C SER A 614 -25.18 -46.13 -17.75
N GLY A 615 -24.16 -46.90 -18.14
CA GLY A 615 -24.09 -47.44 -19.49
C GLY A 615 -22.84 -48.25 -19.76
N GLU A 616 -22.78 -48.82 -20.96
CA GLU A 616 -21.57 -49.45 -21.50
C GLU A 616 -20.99 -48.54 -22.58
N CYS A 617 -19.69 -48.33 -22.54
CA CYS A 617 -18.99 -47.77 -23.68
C CYS A 617 -18.81 -48.86 -24.73
N GLN A 618 -19.51 -48.73 -25.86
CA GLN A 618 -19.24 -49.57 -27.01
C GLN A 618 -18.10 -48.94 -27.81
N GLU A 619 -17.15 -49.76 -28.27
CA GLU A 619 -16.25 -49.33 -29.33
C GLU A 619 -17.13 -48.77 -30.46
N LEU A 620 -16.84 -47.55 -30.90
CA LEU A 620 -17.39 -47.03 -32.16
C LEU A 620 -16.79 -47.88 -33.28
N ILE A 621 -17.34 -49.09 -33.46
CA ILE A 621 -17.11 -49.89 -34.63
C ILE A 621 -17.81 -49.10 -35.72
N PHE A 622 -17.04 -48.29 -36.47
CA PHE A 622 -17.47 -47.76 -37.75
C PHE A 622 -17.86 -48.98 -38.60
N SER A 623 -19.15 -49.29 -38.60
CA SER A 623 -19.70 -50.48 -39.25
C SER A 623 -19.66 -50.39 -40.79
N ASP A 624 -19.02 -49.36 -41.35
CA ASP A 624 -18.82 -49.23 -42.79
C ASP A 624 -17.55 -49.94 -43.31
N GLY A 625 -16.66 -50.43 -42.43
CA GLY A 625 -15.56 -51.30 -42.85
C GLY A 625 -14.62 -50.66 -43.88
N PHE A 626 -14.43 -49.34 -43.86
CA PHE A 626 -13.44 -48.69 -44.72
C PHE A 626 -12.04 -48.84 -44.14
N GLU A 627 -11.33 -49.87 -44.60
CA GLU A 627 -9.88 -49.97 -44.50
C GLU A 627 -9.21 -48.71 -45.07
N SER A 628 -8.08 -48.32 -44.50
CA SER A 628 -7.30 -47.10 -44.71
C SER A 628 -6.68 -46.94 -46.12
N GLY A 629 -7.46 -47.08 -47.19
CA GLY A 629 -6.97 -47.11 -48.58
C GLY A 629 -7.75 -46.28 -49.61
N ASP A 630 -8.93 -45.72 -49.31
CA ASP A 630 -9.75 -45.02 -50.31
C ASP A 630 -9.81 -43.50 -50.05
N THR A 631 -8.93 -42.75 -50.72
CA THR A 631 -8.87 -41.27 -50.66
C THR A 631 -9.72 -40.58 -51.73
N THR A 632 -10.71 -41.27 -52.30
CA THR A 632 -11.54 -40.70 -53.37
C THR A 632 -13.02 -40.72 -53.05
N LEU A 633 -13.53 -39.64 -52.44
CA LEU A 633 -14.80 -38.96 -52.77
C LEU A 633 -15.31 -38.11 -51.59
N TRP A 634 -14.84 -36.86 -51.49
CA TRP A 634 -15.61 -35.78 -50.88
C TRP A 634 -15.97 -34.78 -51.98
N SER A 635 -17.13 -34.95 -52.60
CA SER A 635 -17.80 -33.89 -53.36
C SER A 635 -19.22 -33.68 -52.83
N THR A 636 -19.38 -32.57 -52.12
CA THR A 636 -20.56 -31.66 -52.09
C THR A 636 -21.98 -32.24 -51.92
N SER A 637 -22.62 -31.91 -50.79
CA SER A 637 -23.91 -31.17 -50.70
C SER A 637 -24.33 -30.98 -49.23
N GLN A 638 -24.21 -29.79 -48.65
CA GLN A 638 -25.31 -28.82 -48.37
C GLN A 638 -26.60 -29.39 -47.73
N GLY A 639 -26.89 -28.92 -46.50
CA GLY A 639 -28.14 -28.21 -46.20
C GLY A 639 -29.19 -28.91 -45.33
N ARG A 640 -29.14 -28.71 -44.01
CA ARG A 640 -30.17 -27.98 -43.22
C ARG A 640 -29.71 -27.77 -41.79
#